data_AF-A0A9D1P387-F1
#
_entry.id   AF-A0A9D1P387-F1
#
_cell.length_a   1.000
_cell.length_b   1.000
_cell.length_c   1.000
_cell.angle_alpha   90.00
_cell.angle_beta   90.00
_cell.angle_gamma   90.00
#
_symmetry.space_group_name_H-M   'P 1'
#
loop_
_entity.id
_entity.type
_entity.pdbx_description
1 polymer ?
#
loop_
_entity_poly.entity_id
_entity_poly.type
_entity_poly.pdbx_seq_one_letter_code
_entity_poly.pdbx_strand_id
1 'polypeptide(L)'
;MWSRIRRLGAFLLLVSLLLTSAVPAAAEEQRDAGETAEVEVYLSENETVCTVQVRGCELSAGEDLLAAIWSENGGQDDLAWCVLEREDQGVYCCDRSISQHRTAGTYQVHIYRRHADGQMEGLAGRAITLSGSAMAEVSIENQNGGTCRVVVEGVSSPSGVSKVQVPIWSRPDQSDLVWYTAEAAGEGTYFVDMDIRAHGSHTGTYKIDVYVTAGNGIFQCVGGSSVTFEGPSLGGAEITADGSGGFVIELAGVGGGTGISRVQVPVWSQPDQSNLVWYEAEKTGEGTYRVESDISRHNYRVETYIADLYLTDGNGVRTCAGRRQFSFQASAGAVTLTQDPEETLYPLVIRDVQVPGGEDAVLAAVWSENGGQDDLYWYTARKNGTEYEVDIDIRRHRDLGPYQIHVYARTKSGQMVILAKNTELQISGRPQADISVSAPQEALGIFEVAVGVSGAASGVSKVEVPVWSQPDQGDLRWYVASLQADGTYRVKVNVADHGYALGGYQVHAYVTGGNGTHVFAGKTEYVFDPAYFLYVTGDSGSGRRRIVLENVPEGVSQVQFPVWSEQNGQDDIVWYSASNQGGGRWEALMETKNHRDSGTYCVHAYADGTGVRGGITFQVDQTEMRQVIVLDPGHQAQGDSTGEPIGPGSSVLKARVSSGTSGSVSGLAEYELNLQVALKLRTELERRGYTVYMTRETHNVNISNRERAAYAASVGGDILVRIHANGSDSSSVSGALCMAPSGSNPFVAHLAPESQRLSRCIVDSYCGATGFPNQGVYLTDEMSGINWATMPVTIVEMGYMTNPGDDARMADPDFQAVMVRGIAEGIDAYFGY
;
A
#
# COMPACT_ATOMS: atom_id res chain seq x y z
N MET A 1 -32.33 11.08 31.60
CA MET A 1 -32.86 11.56 32.91
C MET A 1 -34.35 11.26 32.90
N TRP A 2 -34.92 10.29 33.60
CA TRP A 2 -34.49 9.48 34.73
C TRP A 2 -34.41 7.99 34.36
N SER A 3 -33.44 7.31 34.96
CA SER A 3 -33.12 5.89 34.82
C SER A 3 -33.50 5.13 36.10
N ARG A 4 -33.75 3.82 35.96
CA ARG A 4 -34.13 2.79 36.97
C ARG A 4 -35.66 2.67 37.04
N ILE A 5 -36.31 1.65 36.49
CA ILE A 5 -36.21 0.23 36.87
C ILE A 5 -36.42 -0.66 35.63
N ARG A 6 -35.39 -1.42 35.25
CA ARG A 6 -35.50 -2.69 34.52
C ARG A 6 -34.70 -3.70 35.32
N ARG A 7 -35.38 -4.74 35.82
CA ARG A 7 -34.93 -6.11 36.13
C ARG A 7 -35.72 -6.64 37.32
N LEU A 8 -36.75 -7.42 37.05
CA LEU A 8 -37.11 -8.64 37.79
C LEU A 8 -38.34 -9.25 37.12
N GLY A 9 -38.08 -10.09 36.13
CA GLY A 9 -39.00 -11.10 35.64
C GLY A 9 -38.43 -12.47 36.01
N ALA A 10 -39.30 -13.36 36.44
CA ALA A 10 -39.08 -14.75 36.84
C ALA A 10 -38.40 -14.96 38.21
N PHE A 11 -39.22 -15.16 39.26
CA PHE A 11 -39.09 -16.22 40.29
C PHE A 11 -40.21 -16.02 41.33
N LEU A 12 -41.16 -16.96 41.43
CA LEU A 12 -41.87 -17.36 42.67
C LEU A 12 -43.03 -18.33 42.34
N LEU A 13 -42.65 -19.58 42.13
CA LEU A 13 -43.48 -20.75 42.45
C LEU A 13 -42.49 -21.84 42.90
N LEU A 14 -42.77 -22.46 44.06
CA LEU A 14 -41.92 -23.32 44.90
C LEU A 14 -40.83 -22.59 45.72
N VAL A 15 -41.13 -22.30 46.99
CA VAL A 15 -40.56 -23.02 48.15
C VAL A 15 -41.55 -22.86 49.33
N SER A 16 -42.35 -23.91 49.56
CA SER A 16 -42.80 -24.26 50.90
C SER A 16 -41.62 -24.95 51.63
N LEU A 17 -41.60 -24.79 52.95
CA LEU A 17 -40.67 -25.36 53.94
C LEU A 17 -39.34 -24.62 54.16
N LEU A 18 -39.05 -24.47 55.47
CA LEU A 18 -37.79 -24.11 56.13
C LEU A 18 -37.54 -22.61 56.32
N LEU A 19 -38.05 -22.08 57.44
CA LEU A 19 -37.23 -21.41 58.47
C LEU A 19 -38.07 -21.21 59.74
N THR A 20 -38.44 -22.34 60.35
CA THR A 20 -38.57 -22.46 61.81
C THR A 20 -37.18 -22.72 62.37
N SER A 21 -36.71 -21.83 63.25
CA SER A 21 -35.72 -22.03 64.33
C SER A 21 -35.05 -20.68 64.61
N ALA A 22 -35.38 -20.09 65.75
CA ALA A 22 -34.49 -20.00 66.92
C ALA A 22 -33.70 -18.67 66.89
N VAL A 23 -33.60 -17.81 67.90
CA VAL A 23 -33.77 -17.77 69.37
C VAL A 23 -33.35 -16.30 69.73
N PRO A 24 -33.60 -15.67 70.92
CA PRO A 24 -34.21 -16.18 72.16
C PRO A 24 -35.41 -15.37 72.68
N ALA A 25 -36.14 -16.03 73.56
CA ALA A 25 -36.87 -15.41 74.66
C ALA A 25 -35.89 -14.72 75.64
N ALA A 26 -36.13 -13.43 75.92
CA ALA A 26 -35.78 -12.67 77.13
C ALA A 26 -36.08 -11.20 76.80
N ALA A 27 -36.88 -10.43 77.53
CA ALA A 27 -37.16 -10.51 78.95
C ALA A 27 -38.67 -10.33 79.22
N GLU A 28 -39.27 -11.34 79.84
CA GLU A 28 -40.18 -11.06 80.95
C GLU A 28 -39.37 -10.26 81.98
N GLU A 29 -39.49 -8.93 81.92
CA GLU A 29 -39.16 -8.13 83.08
C GLU A 29 -40.35 -8.29 84.04
N GLN A 30 -40.13 -9.17 85.01
CA GLN A 30 -41.00 -9.37 86.16
C GLN A 30 -41.24 -8.00 86.82
N ARG A 31 -42.43 -7.42 86.61
CA ARG A 31 -42.97 -6.39 87.50
C ARG A 31 -44.11 -6.99 88.29
N ASP A 32 -43.94 -6.84 89.60
CA ASP A 32 -44.85 -7.21 90.67
C ASP A 32 -46.31 -6.79 90.41
N ALA A 33 -47.20 -7.56 91.01
CA ALA A 33 -48.63 -7.36 91.03
C ALA A 33 -49.05 -5.91 91.34
N GLY A 34 -49.66 -5.26 90.35
CA GLY A 34 -50.38 -3.99 90.50
C GLY A 34 -51.36 -3.80 89.34
N GLU A 35 -52.67 -3.95 89.62
CA GLU A 35 -53.84 -3.65 88.76
C GLU A 35 -53.87 -4.29 87.34
N THR A 36 -54.63 -5.39 87.18
CA THR A 36 -55.00 -5.90 85.84
C THR A 36 -56.15 -5.07 85.25
N ALA A 37 -55.85 -4.21 84.28
CA ALA A 37 -56.85 -3.48 83.53
C ALA A 37 -57.60 -4.40 82.55
N GLU A 38 -58.93 -4.41 82.61
CA GLU A 38 -59.79 -5.14 81.68
C GLU A 38 -60.06 -4.28 80.45
N VAL A 39 -59.74 -4.80 79.24
CA VAL A 39 -59.84 -4.05 77.98
C VAL A 39 -60.84 -4.70 77.03
N GLU A 40 -61.85 -3.92 76.65
CA GLU A 40 -62.85 -4.26 75.64
C GLU A 40 -62.71 -3.34 74.43
N VAL A 41 -62.80 -3.93 73.25
CA VAL A 41 -62.79 -3.21 71.96
C VAL A 41 -63.94 -3.75 71.14
N TYR A 42 -64.80 -2.86 70.64
CA TYR A 42 -65.93 -3.23 69.79
C TYR A 42 -66.18 -2.16 68.73
N LEU A 43 -66.80 -2.58 67.62
CA LEU A 43 -67.20 -1.70 66.53
C LEU A 43 -68.67 -1.31 66.70
N SER A 44 -69.02 -0.13 66.20
CA SER A 44 -70.41 0.23 65.95
C SER A 44 -71.05 -0.74 64.95
N GLU A 45 -72.39 -0.92 64.98
CA GLU A 45 -73.10 -1.86 64.09
C GLU A 45 -72.81 -1.62 62.60
N ASN A 46 -72.60 -0.36 62.21
CA ASN A 46 -72.28 0.05 60.85
C ASN A 46 -70.77 0.14 60.57
N GLU A 47 -69.93 -0.34 61.50
CA GLU A 47 -68.46 -0.33 61.41
C GLU A 47 -67.91 1.05 60.97
N THR A 48 -68.29 2.11 61.67
CA THR A 48 -67.79 3.49 61.42
C THR A 48 -67.00 4.05 62.59
N VAL A 49 -67.24 3.52 63.79
CA VAL A 49 -66.56 3.90 65.04
C VAL A 49 -66.03 2.63 65.72
N CYS A 50 -64.78 2.68 66.16
CA CYS A 50 -64.16 1.71 67.05
C CYS A 50 -64.12 2.32 68.45
N THR A 51 -64.73 1.65 69.41
CA THR A 51 -64.75 2.06 70.81
C THR A 51 -63.78 1.20 71.59
N VAL A 52 -62.92 1.85 72.39
CA VAL A 52 -61.94 1.21 73.26
C VAL A 52 -62.27 1.58 74.70
N GLN A 53 -62.62 0.59 75.52
CA GLN A 53 -62.94 0.79 76.93
C GLN A 53 -61.96 0.02 77.82
N VAL A 54 -61.47 0.67 78.87
CA VAL A 54 -60.51 0.14 79.83
C VAL A 54 -61.09 0.29 81.24
N ARG A 55 -61.18 -0.80 82.00
CA ARG A 55 -61.74 -0.86 83.36
C ARG A 55 -60.71 -1.35 84.38
N GLY A 56 -60.82 -0.92 85.63
CA GLY A 56 -60.00 -1.40 86.75
C GLY A 56 -58.59 -0.77 86.83
N CYS A 57 -58.41 0.43 86.29
CA CYS A 57 -57.13 1.16 86.30
C CYS A 57 -57.29 2.47 87.07
N GLU A 58 -56.54 2.70 88.15
CA GLU A 58 -56.52 4.01 88.83
C GLU A 58 -55.32 4.83 88.31
N LEU A 59 -55.54 6.13 88.06
CA LEU A 59 -54.52 7.03 87.54
C LEU A 59 -54.09 8.04 88.59
N SER A 60 -52.77 8.21 88.73
CA SER A 60 -52.19 9.26 89.56
C SER A 60 -52.28 10.62 88.88
N ALA A 61 -52.13 11.70 89.65
CA ALA A 61 -52.19 13.06 89.11
C ALA A 61 -51.10 13.28 88.04
N GLY A 62 -51.53 13.58 86.80
CA GLY A 62 -50.64 13.79 85.66
C GLY A 62 -50.49 12.59 84.73
N GLU A 63 -51.14 11.46 85.02
CA GLU A 63 -51.15 10.27 84.14
C GLU A 63 -52.39 10.25 83.22
N ASP A 64 -52.24 9.67 82.02
CA ASP A 64 -53.35 9.40 81.10
C ASP A 64 -53.22 8.04 80.40
N LEU A 65 -54.34 7.55 79.85
CA LEU A 65 -54.40 6.30 79.08
C LEU A 65 -54.50 6.61 77.59
N LEU A 66 -53.79 5.81 76.78
CA LEU A 66 -53.72 5.95 75.33
C LEU A 66 -53.98 4.61 74.64
N ALA A 67 -54.80 4.62 73.61
CA ALA A 67 -54.99 3.50 72.68
C ALA A 67 -54.30 3.79 71.35
N ALA A 68 -53.47 2.86 70.90
CA ALA A 68 -52.85 2.81 69.58
C ALA A 68 -53.62 1.83 68.70
N ILE A 69 -54.17 2.29 67.57
CA ILE A 69 -55.00 1.50 66.65
C ILE A 69 -54.37 1.50 65.26
N TRP A 70 -54.09 0.34 64.66
CA TRP A 70 -53.53 0.23 63.28
C TRP A 70 -53.97 -1.05 62.57
N SER A 71 -53.89 -1.11 61.24
CA SER A 71 -54.27 -2.31 60.47
C SER A 71 -53.09 -3.25 60.21
N GLU A 72 -53.34 -4.55 60.12
CA GLU A 72 -52.30 -5.51 59.71
C GLU A 72 -51.89 -5.34 58.25
N ASN A 73 -52.82 -4.95 57.38
CA ASN A 73 -52.57 -4.71 55.95
C ASN A 73 -51.74 -3.45 55.69
N GLY A 74 -51.92 -2.41 56.50
CA GLY A 74 -51.14 -1.16 56.45
C GLY A 74 -49.88 -1.18 57.31
N GLY A 75 -49.72 -2.16 58.22
CA GLY A 75 -48.68 -2.08 59.24
C GLY A 75 -48.91 -0.87 60.17
N GLN A 76 -47.86 -0.29 60.75
CA GLN A 76 -47.99 0.92 61.57
C GLN A 76 -48.18 2.22 60.75
N ASP A 77 -48.25 2.14 59.40
CA ASP A 77 -48.36 3.32 58.53
C ASP A 77 -49.75 3.98 58.60
N ASP A 78 -50.75 3.29 59.13
CA ASP A 78 -52.08 3.83 59.45
C ASP A 78 -52.36 3.90 60.95
N LEU A 79 -51.31 3.92 61.80
CA LEU A 79 -51.43 4.02 63.25
C LEU A 79 -52.10 5.32 63.70
N ALA A 80 -53.17 5.20 64.48
CA ALA A 80 -53.87 6.29 65.12
C ALA A 80 -53.81 6.16 66.65
N TRP A 81 -53.43 7.25 67.33
CA TRP A 81 -53.46 7.34 68.79
C TRP A 81 -54.75 8.01 69.27
N CYS A 82 -55.30 7.50 70.35
CA CYS A 82 -56.52 7.97 70.99
C CYS A 82 -56.30 8.09 72.49
N VAL A 83 -56.52 9.26 73.08
CA VAL A 83 -56.49 9.43 74.54
C VAL A 83 -57.81 8.91 75.10
N LEU A 84 -57.79 8.05 76.12
CA LEU A 84 -58.99 7.57 76.77
C LEU A 84 -59.42 8.54 77.86
N GLU A 85 -60.68 8.97 77.77
CA GLU A 85 -61.30 9.89 78.72
C GLU A 85 -61.96 9.13 79.86
N ARG A 86 -61.90 9.66 81.08
CA ARG A 86 -62.47 9.03 82.26
C ARG A 86 -64.00 9.13 82.23
N GLU A 87 -64.69 7.99 82.22
CA GLU A 87 -66.16 7.93 82.31
C GLU A 87 -66.64 7.76 83.75
N ASP A 88 -65.94 6.95 84.55
CA ASP A 88 -66.25 6.68 85.96
C ASP A 88 -64.96 6.39 86.74
N GLN A 89 -65.05 6.18 88.06
CA GLN A 89 -63.89 5.75 88.85
C GLN A 89 -63.36 4.38 88.35
N GLY A 90 -62.13 4.39 87.85
CA GLY A 90 -61.47 3.21 87.30
C GLY A 90 -61.90 2.82 85.88
N VAL A 91 -62.71 3.62 85.16
CA VAL A 91 -63.21 3.31 83.81
C VAL A 91 -62.91 4.46 82.84
N TYR A 92 -62.28 4.12 81.71
CA TYR A 92 -61.85 5.06 80.67
C TYR A 92 -62.28 4.56 79.30
N CYS A 93 -62.67 5.47 78.41
CA CYS A 93 -63.22 5.15 77.10
C CYS A 93 -62.68 6.11 76.04
N CYS A 94 -62.53 5.62 74.81
CA CYS A 94 -62.36 6.49 73.65
C CYS A 94 -63.08 5.92 72.42
N ASP A 95 -63.71 6.82 71.67
CA ASP A 95 -64.32 6.52 70.38
C ASP A 95 -63.43 7.05 69.25
N ARG A 96 -63.12 6.19 68.28
CA ARG A 96 -62.33 6.56 67.12
C ARG A 96 -63.05 6.21 65.83
N SER A 97 -63.19 7.20 64.94
CA SER A 97 -63.68 6.92 63.58
C SER A 97 -62.67 6.07 62.84
N ILE A 98 -63.14 4.95 62.29
CA ILE A 98 -62.31 4.04 61.50
C ILE A 98 -62.12 4.52 60.05
N SER A 99 -62.81 5.58 59.64
CA SER A 99 -62.77 6.09 58.26
C SER A 99 -61.40 6.59 57.79
N GLN A 100 -60.49 6.82 58.74
CA GLN A 100 -59.10 7.18 58.45
C GLN A 100 -58.27 5.97 58.02
N HIS A 101 -58.74 4.76 58.30
CA HIS A 101 -58.08 3.52 57.94
C HIS A 101 -58.74 2.91 56.69
N ARG A 102 -58.03 2.92 55.57
CA ARG A 102 -58.62 2.83 54.21
C ARG A 102 -58.85 1.39 53.72
N THR A 103 -58.67 0.39 54.58
CA THR A 103 -58.67 -1.03 54.21
C THR A 103 -59.50 -1.87 55.17
N ALA A 104 -60.22 -2.88 54.66
CA ALA A 104 -60.80 -3.92 55.49
C ALA A 104 -59.72 -4.89 56.01
N GLY A 105 -60.04 -5.68 57.03
CA GLY A 105 -59.14 -6.68 57.63
C GLY A 105 -58.95 -6.51 59.13
N THR A 106 -57.93 -7.16 59.69
CA THR A 106 -57.64 -7.14 61.14
C THR A 106 -56.90 -5.86 61.54
N TYR A 107 -57.32 -5.28 62.65
CA TYR A 107 -56.77 -4.12 63.31
C TYR A 107 -56.29 -4.48 64.70
N GLN A 108 -55.13 -3.97 65.10
CA GLN A 108 -54.54 -4.15 66.41
C GLN A 108 -54.77 -2.89 67.25
N VAL A 109 -55.16 -3.09 68.51
CA VAL A 109 -55.41 -2.05 69.51
C VAL A 109 -54.56 -2.31 70.74
N HIS A 110 -53.59 -1.46 71.00
CA HIS A 110 -52.71 -1.55 72.17
C HIS A 110 -52.98 -0.40 73.13
N ILE A 111 -53.05 -0.71 74.43
CA ILE A 111 -53.33 0.25 75.49
C ILE A 111 -52.05 0.56 76.26
N TYR A 112 -51.82 1.83 76.50
CA TYR A 112 -50.66 2.33 77.23
C TYR A 112 -51.09 3.30 78.33
N ARG A 113 -50.44 3.23 79.50
CA ARG A 113 -50.43 4.28 80.51
C ARG A 113 -49.25 5.20 80.24
N ARG A 114 -49.49 6.50 80.20
CA ARG A 114 -48.44 7.51 80.14
C ARG A 114 -48.29 8.15 81.51
N HIS A 115 -47.10 8.00 82.10
CA HIS A 115 -46.78 8.61 83.38
C HIS A 115 -46.53 10.12 83.23
N ALA A 116 -46.53 10.85 84.36
CA ALA A 116 -46.34 12.31 84.38
C ALA A 116 -44.97 12.78 83.82
N ASP A 117 -43.98 11.90 83.75
CA ASP A 117 -42.66 12.15 83.13
C ASP A 117 -42.63 11.87 81.60
N GLY A 118 -43.75 11.41 81.04
CA GLY A 118 -43.93 11.06 79.64
C GLY A 118 -43.53 9.62 79.28
N GLN A 119 -43.09 8.79 80.22
CA GLN A 119 -42.82 7.37 79.96
C GLN A 119 -44.12 6.60 79.70
N MET A 120 -44.05 5.64 78.77
CA MET A 120 -45.18 4.82 78.35
C MET A 120 -45.04 3.39 78.90
N GLU A 121 -46.03 2.93 79.65
CA GLU A 121 -46.18 1.57 80.15
C GLU A 121 -47.28 0.85 79.35
N GLY A 122 -46.96 -0.29 78.72
CA GLY A 122 -47.95 -1.08 78.00
C GLY A 122 -48.83 -1.89 78.94
N LEU A 123 -50.15 -1.78 78.80
CA LEU A 123 -51.12 -2.42 79.70
C LEU A 123 -51.78 -3.65 79.08
N ALA A 124 -52.20 -3.59 77.81
CA ALA A 124 -52.90 -4.69 77.14
C ALA A 124 -52.91 -4.52 75.62
N GLY A 125 -53.25 -5.60 74.90
CA GLY A 125 -53.49 -5.60 73.46
C GLY A 125 -54.73 -6.41 73.09
N ARG A 126 -55.47 -5.95 72.07
CA ARG A 126 -56.66 -6.62 71.51
C ARG A 126 -56.68 -6.45 69.99
N ALA A 127 -57.27 -7.40 69.27
CA ALA A 127 -57.49 -7.29 67.84
C ALA A 127 -58.98 -7.18 67.52
N ILE A 128 -59.32 -6.45 66.46
CA ILE A 128 -60.68 -6.32 65.91
C ILE A 128 -60.66 -6.44 64.39
N THR A 129 -61.66 -7.08 63.79
CA THR A 129 -61.70 -7.28 62.33
C THR A 129 -62.78 -6.41 61.72
N LEU A 130 -62.39 -5.59 60.75
CA LEU A 130 -63.28 -4.80 59.92
C LEU A 130 -63.70 -5.58 58.68
N SER A 131 -65.01 -5.62 58.43
CA SER A 131 -65.60 -6.34 57.32
C SER A 131 -65.31 -5.64 56.00
N GLY A 132 -65.03 -6.43 54.97
CA GLY A 132 -64.85 -5.95 53.60
C GLY A 132 -66.17 -5.63 52.90
N SER A 133 -66.06 -5.01 51.73
CA SER A 133 -67.18 -4.99 50.79
C SER A 133 -67.24 -6.32 50.05
N ALA A 134 -68.43 -6.77 49.72
CA ALA A 134 -68.66 -7.99 48.95
C ALA A 134 -69.43 -7.68 47.66
N MET A 135 -69.34 -8.60 46.71
CA MET A 135 -70.08 -8.61 45.45
C MET A 135 -70.45 -10.06 45.12
N ALA A 136 -71.58 -10.27 44.46
CA ALA A 136 -72.01 -11.60 44.03
C ALA A 136 -71.41 -11.97 42.67
N GLU A 137 -71.61 -11.14 41.64
CA GLU A 137 -71.13 -11.43 40.28
C GLU A 137 -70.98 -10.20 39.39
N VAL A 138 -70.25 -10.38 38.28
CA VAL A 138 -70.13 -9.43 37.18
C VAL A 138 -70.61 -10.11 35.89
N SER A 139 -71.66 -9.59 35.27
CA SER A 139 -72.22 -10.08 34.02
C SER A 139 -72.04 -9.06 32.88
N ILE A 140 -72.04 -9.56 31.64
CA ILE A 140 -71.91 -8.74 30.43
C ILE A 140 -73.21 -8.85 29.64
N GLU A 141 -73.84 -7.72 29.42
CA GLU A 141 -75.12 -7.61 28.71
C GLU A 141 -75.00 -6.74 27.45
N ASN A 142 -75.96 -6.89 26.54
CA ASN A 142 -76.11 -6.05 25.34
C ASN A 142 -74.81 -5.88 24.52
N GLN A 143 -73.98 -6.93 24.48
CA GLN A 143 -72.74 -6.89 23.72
C GLN A 143 -73.06 -6.80 22.22
N ASN A 144 -72.70 -5.68 21.61
CA ASN A 144 -72.93 -5.39 20.20
C ASN A 144 -71.72 -4.68 19.61
N GLY A 145 -70.98 -5.36 18.72
CA GLY A 145 -70.07 -4.73 17.77
C GLY A 145 -68.89 -3.90 18.31
N GLY A 146 -68.78 -3.69 19.62
CA GLY A 146 -67.85 -2.76 20.24
C GLY A 146 -68.40 -2.06 21.48
N THR A 147 -69.69 -2.21 21.78
CA THR A 147 -70.30 -1.75 23.04
C THR A 147 -70.78 -2.94 23.86
N CYS A 148 -70.74 -2.82 25.18
CA CYS A 148 -71.44 -3.74 26.08
C CYS A 148 -71.82 -3.01 27.37
N ARG A 149 -72.73 -3.58 28.14
CA ARG A 149 -73.04 -3.16 29.50
C ARG A 149 -72.41 -4.14 30.48
N VAL A 150 -71.56 -3.64 31.36
CA VAL A 150 -71.03 -4.39 32.50
C VAL A 150 -71.99 -4.19 33.66
N VAL A 151 -72.61 -5.27 34.13
CA VAL A 151 -73.52 -5.25 35.28
C VAL A 151 -72.81 -5.91 36.47
N VAL A 152 -72.89 -5.27 37.62
CA VAL A 152 -72.23 -5.65 38.87
C VAL A 152 -73.33 -5.85 39.91
N GLU A 153 -73.51 -7.08 40.40
CA GLU A 153 -74.63 -7.44 41.26
C GLU A 153 -74.20 -7.86 42.67
N GLY A 154 -75.11 -7.68 43.63
CA GLY A 154 -74.92 -8.09 45.02
C GLY A 154 -73.87 -7.28 45.78
N VAL A 155 -73.59 -6.05 45.34
CA VAL A 155 -72.62 -5.17 46.00
C VAL A 155 -73.16 -4.75 47.36
N SER A 156 -72.45 -5.10 48.43
CA SER A 156 -72.85 -4.81 49.80
C SER A 156 -71.66 -4.47 50.69
N SER A 157 -71.90 -3.66 51.72
CA SER A 157 -70.95 -3.36 52.80
C SER A 157 -71.73 -3.01 54.07
N PRO A 158 -71.26 -3.40 55.28
CA PRO A 158 -71.94 -3.08 56.54
C PRO A 158 -72.13 -1.58 56.78
N SER A 159 -71.24 -0.75 56.26
CA SER A 159 -71.33 0.72 56.37
C SER A 159 -72.12 1.38 55.23
N GLY A 160 -72.75 0.58 54.35
CA GLY A 160 -73.34 1.02 53.10
C GLY A 160 -72.29 1.20 51.99
N VAL A 161 -72.75 1.42 50.75
CA VAL A 161 -71.88 1.60 49.58
C VAL A 161 -71.90 3.06 49.16
N SER A 162 -70.74 3.70 49.13
CA SER A 162 -70.60 5.09 48.69
C SER A 162 -70.37 5.20 47.18
N LYS A 163 -69.57 4.31 46.59
CA LYS A 163 -69.22 4.36 45.17
C LYS A 163 -68.80 2.98 44.65
N VAL A 164 -69.16 2.67 43.41
CA VAL A 164 -68.63 1.52 42.67
C VAL A 164 -67.87 2.03 41.45
N GLN A 165 -66.67 1.51 41.22
CA GLN A 165 -65.80 1.86 40.10
C GLN A 165 -65.36 0.62 39.35
N VAL A 166 -65.36 0.71 38.02
CA VAL A 166 -65.08 -0.43 37.13
C VAL A 166 -63.97 -0.01 36.15
N PRO A 167 -62.68 -0.29 36.45
CA PRO A 167 -61.62 -0.11 35.48
C PRO A 167 -61.67 -1.20 34.41
N ILE A 168 -61.54 -0.79 33.15
CA ILE A 168 -61.57 -1.68 31.99
C ILE A 168 -60.37 -1.41 31.08
N TRP A 169 -59.71 -2.46 30.57
CA TRP A 169 -58.56 -2.34 29.66
C TRP A 169 -58.37 -3.59 28.79
N SER A 170 -57.80 -3.47 27.59
CA SER A 170 -57.47 -4.61 26.73
C SER A 170 -55.97 -4.89 26.63
N ARG A 171 -55.12 -3.88 26.83
CA ARG A 171 -53.68 -4.02 26.60
C ARG A 171 -52.96 -4.58 27.82
N PRO A 172 -51.96 -5.46 27.65
CA PRO A 172 -51.20 -6.02 28.77
C PRO A 172 -50.51 -4.98 29.66
N ASP A 173 -50.14 -3.84 29.08
CA ASP A 173 -49.49 -2.72 29.79
C ASP A 173 -50.50 -1.72 30.40
N GLN A 174 -51.80 -1.99 30.27
CA GLN A 174 -52.90 -1.14 30.76
C GLN A 174 -52.87 0.29 30.19
N SER A 175 -52.20 0.51 29.04
CA SER A 175 -52.11 1.84 28.42
C SER A 175 -53.46 2.37 27.92
N ASP A 176 -54.46 1.50 27.74
CA ASP A 176 -55.83 1.82 27.35
C ASP A 176 -56.83 1.70 28.51
N LEU A 177 -56.35 1.71 29.75
CA LEU A 177 -57.21 1.58 30.92
C LEU A 177 -58.08 2.82 31.13
N VAL A 178 -59.39 2.61 31.25
CA VAL A 178 -60.37 3.64 31.57
C VAL A 178 -61.11 3.25 32.84
N TRP A 179 -61.17 4.18 33.80
CA TRP A 179 -61.94 4.04 35.03
C TRP A 179 -63.36 4.55 34.84
N TYR A 180 -64.34 3.67 34.91
CA TYR A 180 -65.75 4.04 34.92
C TYR A 180 -66.27 4.16 36.35
N THR A 181 -67.17 5.10 36.60
CA THR A 181 -67.97 5.13 37.84
C THR A 181 -69.33 4.52 37.51
N ALA A 182 -69.72 3.48 38.23
CA ALA A 182 -70.93 2.72 37.91
C ALA A 182 -72.19 3.42 38.42
N GLU A 183 -73.26 3.36 37.61
CA GLU A 183 -74.57 3.91 37.95
C GLU A 183 -75.41 2.87 38.69
N ALA A 184 -76.12 3.27 39.74
CA ALA A 184 -76.99 2.36 40.49
C ALA A 184 -78.25 2.02 39.69
N ALA A 185 -78.57 0.73 39.56
CA ALA A 185 -79.76 0.22 38.87
C ALA A 185 -80.75 -0.52 39.79
N GLY A 186 -80.45 -0.63 41.08
CA GLY A 186 -81.29 -1.30 42.08
C GLY A 186 -80.52 -1.46 43.39
N GLU A 187 -81.15 -2.08 44.40
CA GLU A 187 -80.48 -2.37 45.67
C GLU A 187 -79.32 -3.35 45.43
N GLY A 188 -78.07 -2.88 45.59
CA GLY A 188 -76.87 -3.68 45.40
C GLY A 188 -76.45 -3.94 43.94
N THR A 189 -77.16 -3.37 42.95
CA THR A 189 -76.86 -3.55 41.52
C THR A 189 -76.39 -2.26 40.88
N TYR A 190 -75.28 -2.33 40.15
CA TYR A 190 -74.64 -1.22 39.45
C TYR A 190 -74.32 -1.60 38.01
N PHE A 191 -74.22 -0.63 37.10
CA PHE A 191 -73.80 -0.91 35.72
C PHE A 191 -72.91 0.18 35.13
N VAL A 192 -72.16 -0.20 34.09
CA VAL A 192 -71.37 0.69 33.25
C VAL A 192 -71.62 0.33 31.79
N ASP A 193 -71.94 1.33 30.97
CA ASP A 193 -71.92 1.18 29.51
C ASP A 193 -70.52 1.45 28.98
N MET A 194 -69.93 0.44 28.35
CA MET A 194 -68.60 0.44 27.78
C MET A 194 -68.66 0.57 26.27
N ASP A 195 -67.70 1.31 25.71
CA ASP A 195 -67.46 1.42 24.27
C ASP A 195 -65.95 1.29 23.97
N ILE A 196 -65.57 0.34 23.12
CA ILE A 196 -64.17 0.10 22.74
C ILE A 196 -63.50 1.32 22.09
N ARG A 197 -64.26 2.28 21.55
CA ARG A 197 -63.72 3.54 21.01
C ARG A 197 -63.05 4.38 22.09
N ALA A 198 -63.52 4.29 23.34
CA ALA A 198 -62.87 4.91 24.50
C ALA A 198 -61.52 4.25 24.85
N HIS A 199 -61.30 3.03 24.36
CA HIS A 199 -60.10 2.23 24.56
C HIS A 199 -59.24 2.10 23.29
N GLY A 200 -59.42 3.00 22.32
CA GLY A 200 -58.64 3.05 21.08
C GLY A 200 -59.08 2.07 19.99
N SER A 201 -60.32 1.55 20.04
CA SER A 201 -60.94 0.68 19.03
C SER A 201 -60.13 -0.60 18.74
N HIS A 202 -59.64 -1.26 19.79
CA HIS A 202 -58.95 -2.54 19.66
C HIS A 202 -59.91 -3.72 19.72
N THR A 203 -59.59 -4.79 19.01
CA THR A 203 -60.24 -6.10 19.17
C THR A 203 -59.51 -6.96 20.18
N GLY A 204 -60.16 -8.04 20.61
CA GLY A 204 -59.64 -8.96 21.61
C GLY A 204 -60.33 -8.79 22.96
N THR A 205 -59.69 -9.35 23.99
CA THR A 205 -60.27 -9.46 25.34
C THR A 205 -59.99 -8.23 26.17
N TYR A 206 -61.05 -7.63 26.69
CA TYR A 206 -61.05 -6.56 27.66
C TYR A 206 -61.23 -7.13 29.05
N LYS A 207 -60.29 -6.83 29.94
CA LYS A 207 -60.32 -7.16 31.37
C LYS A 207 -61.11 -6.09 32.12
N ILE A 208 -61.88 -6.54 33.10
CA ILE A 208 -62.78 -5.72 33.91
C ILE A 208 -62.51 -6.07 35.37
N ASP A 209 -62.16 -5.10 36.20
CA ASP A 209 -62.18 -5.27 37.65
C ASP A 209 -63.30 -4.41 38.26
N VAL A 210 -63.67 -4.69 39.50
CA VAL A 210 -64.68 -3.95 40.25
C VAL A 210 -64.12 -3.53 41.60
N TYR A 211 -64.18 -2.24 41.87
CA TYR A 211 -63.76 -1.61 43.11
C TYR A 211 -64.94 -0.96 43.82
N VAL A 212 -65.05 -1.16 45.12
CA VAL A 212 -66.11 -0.58 45.97
C VAL A 212 -65.48 0.35 47.00
N THR A 213 -66.08 1.54 47.12
CA THR A 213 -65.85 2.45 48.25
C THR A 213 -67.03 2.33 49.21
N ALA A 214 -66.80 1.82 50.41
CA ALA A 214 -67.82 1.69 51.45
C ALA A 214 -68.15 3.03 52.11
N GLY A 215 -69.27 3.13 52.84
CA GLY A 215 -69.69 4.34 53.53
C GLY A 215 -68.75 4.77 54.66
N ASN A 216 -67.99 3.83 55.21
CA ASN A 216 -66.89 4.11 56.13
C ASN A 216 -65.57 4.49 55.42
N GLY A 217 -65.51 4.55 54.09
CA GLY A 217 -64.35 5.00 53.33
C GLY A 217 -63.36 3.91 52.90
N ILE A 218 -63.62 2.63 53.21
CA ILE A 218 -62.80 1.51 52.74
C ILE A 218 -62.90 1.40 51.21
N PHE A 219 -61.75 1.32 50.53
CA PHE A 219 -61.66 1.14 49.07
C PHE A 219 -61.04 -0.23 48.74
N GLN A 220 -61.78 -1.11 48.08
CA GLN A 220 -61.38 -2.51 47.88
C GLN A 220 -61.77 -3.03 46.50
N CYS A 221 -60.90 -3.84 45.87
CA CYS A 221 -61.26 -4.67 44.72
C CYS A 221 -62.06 -5.89 45.19
N VAL A 222 -63.28 -6.06 44.68
CA VAL A 222 -64.22 -7.10 45.11
C VAL A 222 -64.44 -8.20 44.07
N GLY A 223 -63.91 -8.04 42.86
CA GLY A 223 -63.98 -9.05 41.80
C GLY A 223 -63.70 -8.47 40.42
N GLY A 224 -63.98 -9.25 39.37
CA GLY A 224 -63.75 -8.87 37.99
C GLY A 224 -64.28 -9.90 36.98
N SER A 225 -64.20 -9.57 35.69
CA SER A 225 -64.62 -10.40 34.55
C SER A 225 -63.85 -10.00 33.28
N SER A 226 -64.29 -10.46 32.12
CA SER A 226 -63.75 -10.04 30.83
C SER A 226 -64.76 -10.19 29.69
N VAL A 227 -64.59 -9.43 28.61
CA VAL A 227 -65.40 -9.50 27.38
C VAL A 227 -64.49 -9.46 26.15
N THR A 228 -64.80 -10.25 25.11
CA THR A 228 -64.00 -10.28 23.85
C THR A 228 -64.78 -9.70 22.69
N PHE A 229 -64.16 -8.78 21.93
CA PHE A 229 -64.71 -8.24 20.69
C PHE A 229 -63.94 -8.75 19.47
N GLU A 230 -64.65 -9.38 18.54
CA GLU A 230 -64.10 -9.90 17.28
C GLU A 230 -63.99 -8.81 16.22
N GLY A 231 -62.93 -8.87 15.40
CA GLY A 231 -62.68 -7.91 14.33
C GLY A 231 -63.26 -8.32 12.97
N PRO A 232 -63.14 -7.44 11.95
CA PRO A 232 -63.42 -7.81 10.57
C PRO A 232 -62.48 -8.92 10.08
N SER A 233 -63.00 -9.78 9.21
CA SER A 233 -62.33 -10.98 8.68
C SER A 233 -62.42 -11.08 7.16
N LEU A 234 -61.52 -11.90 6.60
CA LEU A 234 -61.36 -12.14 5.16
C LEU A 234 -61.41 -13.64 4.88
N GLY A 235 -62.26 -14.07 3.95
CA GLY A 235 -62.36 -15.47 3.52
C GLY A 235 -61.24 -15.88 2.55
N GLY A 236 -60.90 -15.01 1.58
CA GLY A 236 -59.89 -15.31 0.57
C GLY A 236 -59.38 -14.08 -0.17
N ALA A 237 -58.15 -14.18 -0.68
CA ALA A 237 -57.53 -13.15 -1.50
C ALA A 237 -56.67 -13.78 -2.60
N GLU A 238 -56.96 -13.41 -3.85
CA GLU A 238 -56.25 -13.84 -5.05
C GLU A 238 -55.60 -12.63 -5.74
N ILE A 239 -54.40 -12.83 -6.29
CA ILE A 239 -53.68 -11.82 -7.06
C ILE A 239 -53.35 -12.38 -8.43
N THR A 240 -53.73 -11.65 -9.47
CA THR A 240 -53.37 -11.94 -10.86
C THR A 240 -52.48 -10.82 -11.36
N ALA A 241 -51.25 -11.14 -11.78
CA ALA A 241 -50.33 -10.20 -12.41
C ALA A 241 -50.16 -10.57 -13.88
N ASP A 242 -50.28 -9.58 -14.78
CA ASP A 242 -50.08 -9.78 -16.21
C ASP A 242 -48.62 -9.55 -16.63
N GLY A 243 -48.26 -10.01 -17.84
CA GLY A 243 -46.90 -9.84 -18.38
C GLY A 243 -46.55 -8.39 -18.77
N SER A 244 -47.52 -7.47 -18.76
CA SER A 244 -47.35 -6.07 -19.13
C SER A 244 -47.09 -5.14 -17.94
N GLY A 245 -47.20 -5.65 -16.71
CA GLY A 245 -47.00 -4.89 -15.46
C GLY A 245 -48.30 -4.51 -14.74
N GLY A 246 -49.46 -4.92 -15.26
CA GLY A 246 -50.75 -4.79 -14.59
C GLY A 246 -50.96 -5.87 -13.53
N PHE A 247 -51.71 -5.55 -12.49
CA PHE A 247 -52.12 -6.51 -11.47
C PHE A 247 -53.53 -6.22 -10.94
N VAL A 248 -54.22 -7.30 -10.59
CA VAL A 248 -55.56 -7.31 -10.00
C VAL A 248 -55.51 -8.08 -8.70
N ILE A 249 -56.08 -7.51 -7.64
CA ILE A 249 -56.22 -8.13 -6.32
C ILE A 249 -57.71 -8.27 -6.04
N GLU A 250 -58.17 -9.50 -5.90
CA GLU A 250 -59.58 -9.83 -5.62
C GLU A 250 -59.70 -10.39 -4.21
N LEU A 251 -60.62 -9.81 -3.44
CA LEU A 251 -60.90 -10.16 -2.04
C LEU A 251 -62.31 -10.68 -1.95
N ALA A 252 -62.50 -11.82 -1.26
CA ALA A 252 -63.78 -12.48 -1.11
C ALA A 252 -64.03 -12.89 0.35
N GLY A 253 -65.31 -13.00 0.72
CA GLY A 253 -65.71 -13.31 2.10
C GLY A 253 -65.29 -12.24 3.10
N VAL A 254 -65.30 -10.96 2.68
CA VAL A 254 -64.97 -9.81 3.52
C VAL A 254 -66.20 -9.45 4.37
N GLY A 255 -66.08 -9.57 5.70
CA GLY A 255 -67.19 -9.35 6.63
C GLY A 255 -66.74 -9.28 8.09
N GLY A 256 -67.67 -9.45 9.03
CA GLY A 256 -67.37 -9.40 10.47
C GLY A 256 -67.38 -7.98 11.07
N GLY A 257 -67.14 -7.89 12.39
CA GLY A 257 -67.23 -6.66 13.16
C GLY A 257 -68.62 -6.01 13.09
N THR A 258 -68.66 -4.67 13.00
CA THR A 258 -69.89 -3.87 12.83
C THR A 258 -70.30 -3.61 11.37
N GLY A 259 -69.82 -4.43 10.45
CA GLY A 259 -69.91 -4.18 9.02
C GLY A 259 -68.71 -3.37 8.52
N ILE A 260 -68.29 -3.64 7.29
CA ILE A 260 -67.06 -3.10 6.73
C ILE A 260 -67.27 -1.67 6.24
N SER A 261 -66.50 -0.73 6.78
CA SER A 261 -66.48 0.67 6.37
C SER A 261 -65.42 0.94 5.31
N ARG A 262 -64.28 0.23 5.35
CA ARG A 262 -63.17 0.44 4.42
C ARG A 262 -62.37 -0.83 4.16
N VAL A 263 -61.93 -1.01 2.92
CA VAL A 263 -60.98 -2.05 2.52
C VAL A 263 -59.80 -1.40 1.82
N GLN A 264 -58.60 -1.60 2.36
CA GLN A 264 -57.38 -0.99 1.84
C GLN A 264 -56.28 -2.02 1.62
N VAL A 265 -55.56 -1.87 0.51
CA VAL A 265 -54.48 -2.76 0.11
C VAL A 265 -53.21 -1.93 -0.16
N PRO A 266 -52.32 -1.74 0.82
CA PRO A 266 -50.99 -1.19 0.56
C PRO A 266 -50.15 -2.19 -0.21
N VAL A 267 -49.57 -1.73 -1.32
CA VAL A 267 -48.66 -2.52 -2.14
C VAL A 267 -47.30 -1.83 -2.20
N TRP A 268 -46.22 -2.59 -2.04
CA TRP A 268 -44.85 -2.09 -2.14
C TRP A 268 -43.89 -3.22 -2.52
N SER A 269 -42.68 -2.90 -2.94
CA SER A 269 -41.64 -3.91 -3.22
C SER A 269 -40.33 -3.64 -2.49
N GLN A 270 -40.08 -2.40 -2.07
CA GLN A 270 -38.84 -2.05 -1.39
C GLN A 270 -38.87 -2.37 0.11
N PRO A 271 -37.76 -2.86 0.70
CA PRO A 271 -37.70 -3.18 2.12
C PRO A 271 -38.03 -1.99 3.04
N ASP A 272 -37.68 -0.78 2.62
CA ASP A 272 -37.95 0.48 3.33
C ASP A 272 -39.35 1.06 3.04
N GLN A 273 -40.13 0.40 2.21
CA GLN A 273 -41.47 0.82 1.77
C GLN A 273 -41.49 2.18 1.04
N SER A 274 -40.36 2.62 0.48
CA SER A 274 -40.25 3.90 -0.24
C SER A 274 -41.21 4.03 -1.43
N ASN A 275 -41.60 2.91 -2.07
CA ASN A 275 -42.54 2.89 -3.19
C ASN A 275 -43.93 2.35 -2.80
N LEU A 276 -44.28 2.43 -1.52
CA LEU A 276 -45.58 2.00 -1.02
C LEU A 276 -46.70 2.89 -1.55
N VAL A 277 -47.72 2.26 -2.12
CA VAL A 277 -48.96 2.91 -2.56
C VAL A 277 -50.14 2.25 -1.88
N TRP A 278 -50.99 3.06 -1.25
CA TRP A 278 -52.26 2.62 -0.70
C TRP A 278 -53.34 2.58 -1.78
N TYR A 279 -53.95 1.42 -1.97
CA TYR A 279 -55.14 1.26 -2.80
C TYR A 279 -56.37 1.13 -1.92
N GLU A 280 -57.46 1.77 -2.33
CA GLU A 280 -58.78 1.58 -1.75
C GLU A 280 -59.55 0.61 -2.66
N ALA A 281 -60.00 -0.51 -2.11
CA ALA A 281 -60.61 -1.56 -2.91
C ALA A 281 -62.06 -1.21 -3.23
N GLU A 282 -62.43 -1.36 -4.50
CA GLU A 282 -63.78 -1.13 -4.97
C GLU A 282 -64.66 -2.33 -4.59
N LYS A 283 -65.84 -2.07 -4.01
CA LYS A 283 -66.80 -3.12 -3.68
C LYS A 283 -67.48 -3.62 -4.95
N THR A 284 -67.24 -4.88 -5.31
CA THR A 284 -67.79 -5.49 -6.54
C THR A 284 -69.06 -6.29 -6.31
N GLY A 285 -69.39 -6.60 -5.05
CA GLY A 285 -70.53 -7.42 -4.65
C GLY A 285 -70.66 -7.51 -3.14
N GLU A 286 -71.57 -8.36 -2.65
CA GLU A 286 -71.69 -8.60 -1.22
C GLU A 286 -70.46 -9.38 -0.71
N GLY A 287 -69.68 -8.75 0.18
CA GLY A 287 -68.46 -9.33 0.73
C GLY A 287 -67.30 -9.49 -0.26
N THR A 288 -67.36 -8.88 -1.44
CA THR A 288 -66.28 -8.94 -2.46
C THR A 288 -65.76 -7.56 -2.82
N TYR A 289 -64.43 -7.46 -2.96
CA TYR A 289 -63.72 -6.21 -3.27
C TYR A 289 -62.61 -6.45 -4.28
N ARG A 290 -62.27 -5.43 -5.06
CA ARG A 290 -61.26 -5.50 -6.12
C ARG A 290 -60.35 -4.28 -6.14
N VAL A 291 -59.06 -4.51 -6.35
CA VAL A 291 -58.07 -3.48 -6.70
C VAL A 291 -57.49 -3.83 -8.05
N GLU A 292 -57.46 -2.87 -8.96
CA GLU A 292 -56.77 -2.98 -10.26
C GLU A 292 -55.82 -1.81 -10.40
N SER A 293 -54.57 -2.11 -10.74
CA SER A 293 -53.52 -1.10 -10.93
C SER A 293 -52.38 -1.70 -11.76
N ASP A 294 -51.30 -0.94 -11.92
CA ASP A 294 -50.09 -1.38 -12.58
C ASP A 294 -48.84 -0.82 -11.86
N ILE A 295 -47.67 -1.33 -12.25
CA ILE A 295 -46.39 -0.94 -11.66
C ILE A 295 -45.93 0.48 -12.03
N SER A 296 -46.61 1.23 -12.90
CA SER A 296 -46.28 2.65 -13.16
C SER A 296 -46.40 3.49 -11.89
N ARG A 297 -47.37 3.15 -11.03
CA ARG A 297 -47.55 3.77 -9.70
C ARG A 297 -46.48 3.38 -8.70
N HIS A 298 -45.69 2.36 -9.03
CA HIS A 298 -44.58 1.85 -8.22
C HIS A 298 -43.23 2.07 -8.89
N ASN A 299 -43.12 3.12 -9.72
CA ASN A 299 -41.90 3.51 -10.41
C ASN A 299 -41.38 2.43 -11.37
N TYR A 300 -42.26 1.74 -12.11
CA TYR A 300 -41.92 0.79 -13.19
C TYR A 300 -40.87 -0.27 -12.83
N ARG A 301 -40.78 -0.68 -11.56
CA ARG A 301 -39.80 -1.66 -11.11
C ARG A 301 -40.29 -3.07 -11.34
N VAL A 302 -39.42 -3.91 -11.90
CA VAL A 302 -39.69 -5.32 -12.17
C VAL A 302 -39.02 -6.14 -11.08
N GLU A 303 -39.82 -6.60 -10.12
CA GLU A 303 -39.37 -7.28 -8.91
C GLU A 303 -40.56 -7.96 -8.20
N THR A 304 -40.35 -8.41 -6.96
CA THR A 304 -41.39 -8.98 -6.10
C THR A 304 -42.09 -7.89 -5.30
N TYR A 305 -43.42 -7.89 -5.36
CA TYR A 305 -44.30 -6.98 -4.63
C TYR A 305 -45.00 -7.70 -3.48
N ILE A 306 -45.21 -6.98 -2.39
CA ILE A 306 -45.95 -7.38 -1.20
C ILE A 306 -47.25 -6.56 -1.17
N ALA A 307 -48.36 -7.23 -0.90
CA ALA A 307 -49.66 -6.62 -0.66
C ALA A 307 -50.17 -7.05 0.72
N ASP A 308 -50.28 -6.10 1.65
CA ASP A 308 -51.02 -6.32 2.91
C ASP A 308 -52.48 -5.97 2.71
N LEU A 309 -53.36 -6.60 3.48
CA LEU A 309 -54.81 -6.48 3.33
C LEU A 309 -55.39 -5.93 4.63
N TYR A 310 -55.94 -4.72 4.61
CA TYR A 310 -56.52 -4.08 5.78
C TYR A 310 -58.03 -3.91 5.63
N LEU A 311 -58.75 -4.36 6.65
CA LEU A 311 -60.20 -4.19 6.77
C LEU A 311 -60.48 -3.25 7.93
N THR A 312 -61.35 -2.27 7.71
CA THR A 312 -61.84 -1.38 8.77
C THR A 312 -63.34 -1.57 8.92
N ASP A 313 -63.82 -1.78 10.13
CA ASP A 313 -65.26 -1.91 10.41
C ASP A 313 -65.93 -0.56 10.73
N GLY A 314 -67.24 -0.57 11.00
CA GLY A 314 -68.04 0.62 11.31
C GLY A 314 -67.62 1.37 12.58
N ASN A 315 -66.92 0.70 13.50
CA ASN A 315 -66.39 1.29 14.74
C ASN A 315 -64.94 1.78 14.61
N GLY A 316 -64.37 1.71 13.40
CA GLY A 316 -63.00 2.13 13.13
C GLY A 316 -61.95 1.10 13.52
N VAL A 317 -62.35 -0.13 13.88
CA VAL A 317 -61.43 -1.22 14.15
C VAL A 317 -60.74 -1.61 12.86
N ARG A 318 -59.42 -1.51 12.82
CA ARG A 318 -58.62 -1.86 11.66
C ARG A 318 -57.84 -3.15 11.89
N THR A 319 -58.11 -4.17 11.07
CA THR A 319 -57.46 -5.49 11.13
C THR A 319 -56.58 -5.71 9.89
N CYS A 320 -55.35 -6.17 10.09
CA CYS A 320 -54.56 -6.76 9.01
C CYS A 320 -55.06 -8.18 8.76
N ALA A 321 -55.84 -8.36 7.70
CA ALA A 321 -56.53 -9.61 7.38
C ALA A 321 -55.67 -10.59 6.56
N GLY A 322 -54.48 -10.18 6.12
CA GLY A 322 -53.54 -11.06 5.46
C GLY A 322 -52.44 -10.34 4.68
N ARG A 323 -51.47 -11.13 4.22
CA ARG A 323 -50.39 -10.73 3.32
C ARG A 323 -50.37 -11.63 2.09
N ARG A 324 -50.08 -11.05 0.93
CA ARG A 324 -49.82 -11.76 -0.34
C ARG A 324 -48.57 -11.18 -1.01
N GLN A 325 -48.01 -11.94 -1.93
CA GLN A 325 -46.88 -11.51 -2.75
C GLN A 325 -47.08 -11.96 -4.20
N PHE A 326 -46.53 -11.19 -5.14
CA PHE A 326 -46.53 -11.48 -6.57
C PHE A 326 -45.26 -10.91 -7.20
N SER A 327 -44.83 -11.41 -8.36
CA SER A 327 -43.57 -10.99 -8.98
C SER A 327 -43.72 -10.76 -10.47
N PHE A 328 -42.98 -9.79 -10.98
CA PHE A 328 -42.81 -9.56 -12.40
C PHE A 328 -41.44 -10.06 -12.85
N GLN A 329 -41.36 -10.60 -14.06
CA GLN A 329 -40.12 -11.06 -14.68
C GLN A 329 -40.04 -10.51 -16.09
N ALA A 330 -38.83 -10.14 -16.51
CA ALA A 330 -38.54 -9.75 -17.88
C ALA A 330 -37.90 -10.93 -18.63
N SER A 331 -38.11 -11.02 -19.93
CA SER A 331 -37.56 -12.09 -20.76
C SER A 331 -37.41 -11.66 -22.21
N ALA A 332 -36.57 -12.40 -22.95
CA ALA A 332 -36.58 -12.42 -24.40
C ALA A 332 -36.91 -13.85 -24.86
N GLY A 333 -37.69 -14.00 -25.93
CA GLY A 333 -38.04 -15.33 -26.47
C GLY A 333 -36.90 -15.97 -27.26
N ALA A 334 -36.09 -15.17 -27.96
CA ALA A 334 -34.90 -15.66 -28.66
C ALA A 334 -33.79 -14.61 -28.72
N VAL A 335 -32.55 -15.06 -28.56
CA VAL A 335 -31.32 -14.28 -28.81
C VAL A 335 -30.50 -15.06 -29.82
N THR A 336 -30.26 -14.46 -30.99
CA THR A 336 -29.57 -15.11 -32.11
C THR A 336 -28.33 -14.32 -32.48
N LEU A 337 -27.17 -14.97 -32.36
CA LEU A 337 -25.88 -14.43 -32.77
C LEU A 337 -25.50 -15.02 -34.14
N THR A 338 -25.24 -14.18 -35.13
CA THR A 338 -24.71 -14.61 -36.44
C THR A 338 -23.20 -14.65 -36.38
N GLN A 339 -22.61 -15.79 -36.74
CA GLN A 339 -21.16 -15.98 -36.76
C GLN A 339 -20.52 -15.21 -37.93
N ASP A 340 -19.41 -14.54 -37.66
CA ASP A 340 -18.58 -13.85 -38.65
C ASP A 340 -17.27 -14.62 -38.88
N PRO A 341 -17.01 -15.16 -40.09
CA PRO A 341 -15.77 -15.88 -40.37
C PRO A 341 -14.52 -15.00 -40.30
N GLU A 342 -14.65 -13.67 -40.39
CA GLU A 342 -13.54 -12.74 -40.21
C GLU A 342 -13.29 -12.43 -38.73
N GLU A 343 -14.15 -12.89 -37.81
CA GLU A 343 -14.07 -12.66 -36.37
C GLU A 343 -13.98 -11.17 -35.97
N THR A 344 -14.68 -10.27 -36.68
CA THR A 344 -14.65 -8.82 -36.44
C THR A 344 -15.96 -8.26 -35.90
N LEU A 345 -17.09 -8.57 -36.53
CA LEU A 345 -18.39 -7.96 -36.27
C LEU A 345 -19.46 -9.04 -36.24
N TYR A 346 -20.09 -9.25 -35.09
CA TYR A 346 -21.09 -10.28 -34.89
C TYR A 346 -22.48 -9.66 -34.71
N PRO A 347 -23.38 -9.76 -35.70
CA PRO A 347 -24.75 -9.32 -35.56
C PRO A 347 -25.49 -10.15 -34.51
N LEU A 348 -26.13 -9.47 -33.57
CA LEU A 348 -26.96 -10.02 -32.51
C LEU A 348 -28.40 -9.52 -32.70
N VAL A 349 -29.36 -10.45 -32.79
CA VAL A 349 -30.79 -10.15 -32.88
C VAL A 349 -31.52 -10.71 -31.67
N ILE A 350 -32.32 -9.87 -31.01
CA ILE A 350 -33.08 -10.18 -29.80
C ILE A 350 -34.57 -10.03 -30.13
N ARG A 351 -35.34 -11.10 -29.92
CA ARG A 351 -36.75 -11.22 -30.32
C ARG A 351 -37.64 -11.47 -29.12
N ASP A 352 -38.92 -11.13 -29.27
CA ASP A 352 -39.98 -11.36 -28.27
C ASP A 352 -39.61 -10.80 -26.89
N VAL A 353 -39.08 -9.57 -26.85
CA VAL A 353 -38.73 -8.89 -25.61
C VAL A 353 -40.01 -8.55 -24.85
N GLN A 354 -40.12 -9.04 -23.62
CA GLN A 354 -41.22 -8.79 -22.70
C GLN A 354 -40.66 -8.15 -21.43
N VAL A 355 -41.00 -6.88 -21.20
CA VAL A 355 -40.59 -6.13 -20.02
C VAL A 355 -41.83 -5.52 -19.37
N PRO A 356 -42.22 -5.98 -18.17
CA PRO A 356 -43.36 -5.39 -17.45
C PRO A 356 -43.15 -3.88 -17.24
N GLY A 357 -44.18 -3.08 -17.55
CA GLY A 357 -44.13 -1.61 -17.54
C GLY A 357 -43.45 -0.97 -18.77
N GLY A 358 -42.82 -1.80 -19.62
CA GLY A 358 -42.08 -1.41 -20.81
C GLY A 358 -40.61 -1.06 -20.54
N GLU A 359 -39.80 -1.26 -21.58
CA GLU A 359 -38.38 -0.93 -21.63
C GLU A 359 -38.12 0.47 -22.19
N ASP A 360 -37.07 1.12 -21.68
CA ASP A 360 -36.46 2.33 -22.23
C ASP A 360 -35.39 1.98 -23.28
N ALA A 361 -34.60 0.92 -23.01
CA ALA A 361 -33.57 0.44 -23.92
C ALA A 361 -33.31 -1.06 -23.72
N VAL A 362 -32.81 -1.73 -24.75
CA VAL A 362 -32.24 -3.08 -24.68
C VAL A 362 -30.74 -2.99 -24.92
N LEU A 363 -29.97 -3.67 -24.09
CA LEU A 363 -28.51 -3.62 -24.10
C LEU A 363 -27.92 -5.02 -24.09
N ALA A 364 -26.77 -5.19 -24.76
CA ALA A 364 -25.95 -6.38 -24.68
C ALA A 364 -24.63 -6.03 -23.95
N ALA A 365 -24.38 -6.70 -22.84
CA ALA A 365 -23.12 -6.66 -22.12
C ALA A 365 -22.22 -7.79 -22.65
N VAL A 366 -21.05 -7.44 -23.16
CA VAL A 366 -20.11 -8.39 -23.78
C VAL A 366 -18.73 -8.26 -23.13
N TRP A 367 -18.11 -9.38 -22.79
CA TRP A 367 -16.75 -9.44 -22.24
C TRP A 367 -16.09 -10.79 -22.53
N SER A 368 -14.76 -10.83 -22.54
CA SER A 368 -13.98 -12.07 -22.66
C SER A 368 -13.96 -12.86 -21.35
N GLU A 369 -13.96 -14.19 -21.37
CA GLU A 369 -13.73 -14.94 -20.13
C GLU A 369 -12.27 -14.87 -19.68
N ASN A 370 -11.36 -14.76 -20.64
CA ASN A 370 -9.96 -14.45 -20.39
C ASN A 370 -9.89 -13.01 -19.85
N GLY A 371 -9.23 -12.81 -18.70
CA GLY A 371 -9.18 -11.51 -18.02
C GLY A 371 -10.40 -11.19 -17.13
N GLY A 372 -11.52 -11.89 -17.32
CA GLY A 372 -12.78 -11.61 -16.62
C GLY A 372 -13.53 -10.44 -17.25
N GLN A 373 -14.22 -9.61 -16.47
CA GLN A 373 -14.96 -8.45 -17.02
C GLN A 373 -14.06 -7.21 -17.24
N ASP A 374 -12.76 -7.38 -17.47
CA ASP A 374 -11.82 -6.26 -17.62
C ASP A 374 -11.92 -5.55 -18.98
N ASP A 375 -12.51 -6.21 -19.97
CA ASP A 375 -12.83 -5.66 -21.29
C ASP A 375 -14.35 -5.50 -21.55
N LEU A 376 -15.16 -5.51 -20.48
CA LEU A 376 -16.62 -5.39 -20.53
C LEU A 376 -17.06 -4.15 -21.32
N TYR A 377 -17.85 -4.37 -22.37
CA TYR A 377 -18.45 -3.31 -23.17
C TYR A 377 -19.97 -3.48 -23.27
N TRP A 378 -20.69 -2.36 -23.11
CA TRP A 378 -22.15 -2.29 -23.23
C TRP A 378 -22.55 -1.76 -24.59
N TYR A 379 -23.25 -2.58 -25.36
CA TYR A 379 -23.84 -2.20 -26.62
C TYR A 379 -25.32 -1.87 -26.44
N THR A 380 -25.77 -0.75 -26.99
CA THR A 380 -27.20 -0.40 -27.02
C THR A 380 -27.81 -0.90 -28.33
N ALA A 381 -28.83 -1.75 -28.24
CA ALA A 381 -29.48 -2.31 -29.41
C ALA A 381 -30.46 -1.33 -30.05
N ARG A 382 -30.47 -1.28 -31.38
CA ARG A 382 -31.44 -0.49 -32.16
C ARG A 382 -32.74 -1.27 -32.28
N LYS A 383 -33.88 -0.62 -32.03
CA LYS A 383 -35.20 -1.24 -32.22
C LYS A 383 -35.55 -1.24 -33.71
N ASN A 384 -35.84 -2.43 -34.27
CA ASN A 384 -36.28 -2.62 -35.64
C ASN A 384 -37.62 -3.39 -35.63
N GLY A 385 -38.74 -2.65 -35.72
CA GLY A 385 -40.07 -3.24 -35.56
C GLY A 385 -40.29 -3.80 -34.15
N THR A 386 -40.47 -5.12 -34.05
CA THR A 386 -40.64 -5.86 -32.78
C THR A 386 -39.33 -6.44 -32.23
N GLU A 387 -38.22 -6.25 -32.93
CA GLU A 387 -36.92 -6.86 -32.62
C GLU A 387 -35.89 -5.80 -32.23
N TYR A 388 -34.82 -6.25 -31.60
CA TYR A 388 -33.66 -5.43 -31.27
C TYR A 388 -32.42 -6.01 -31.93
N GLU A 389 -31.65 -5.15 -32.60
CA GLU A 389 -30.45 -5.54 -33.34
C GLU A 389 -29.23 -4.80 -32.81
N VAL A 390 -28.09 -5.47 -32.76
CA VAL A 390 -26.82 -4.83 -32.44
C VAL A 390 -25.64 -5.57 -33.04
N ASP A 391 -24.66 -4.83 -33.54
CA ASP A 391 -23.45 -5.41 -34.11
C ASP A 391 -22.35 -5.38 -33.03
N ILE A 392 -21.93 -6.56 -32.56
CA ILE A 392 -20.88 -6.70 -31.54
C ILE A 392 -19.51 -6.60 -32.24
N ASP A 393 -18.73 -5.58 -31.89
CA ASP A 393 -17.46 -5.27 -32.52
C ASP A 393 -16.28 -5.74 -31.67
N ILE A 394 -15.61 -6.82 -32.10
CA ILE A 394 -14.52 -7.44 -31.35
C ILE A 394 -13.32 -6.50 -31.18
N ARG A 395 -13.18 -5.46 -32.01
CA ARG A 395 -12.12 -4.45 -31.84
C ARG A 395 -12.27 -3.61 -30.57
N ARG A 396 -13.44 -3.65 -29.92
CA ARG A 396 -13.69 -3.01 -28.61
C ARG A 396 -13.27 -3.89 -27.44
N HIS A 397 -12.90 -5.13 -27.74
CA HIS A 397 -12.50 -6.18 -26.82
C HIS A 397 -11.03 -6.53 -27.03
N ARG A 398 -10.43 -7.29 -26.10
CA ARG A 398 -8.97 -7.39 -26.03
C ARG A 398 -8.40 -8.78 -26.27
N ASP A 399 -9.20 -9.82 -26.08
CA ASP A 399 -8.69 -11.17 -25.95
C ASP A 399 -9.17 -12.15 -27.02
N LEU A 400 -8.43 -13.25 -27.16
CA LEU A 400 -8.91 -14.44 -27.85
C LEU A 400 -9.69 -15.34 -26.88
N GLY A 401 -10.47 -16.28 -27.42
CA GLY A 401 -11.17 -17.30 -26.64
C GLY A 401 -12.67 -17.02 -26.51
N PRO A 402 -13.31 -17.58 -25.47
CA PRO A 402 -14.75 -17.44 -25.27
C PRO A 402 -15.11 -16.07 -24.73
N TYR A 403 -16.23 -15.56 -25.22
CA TYR A 403 -16.87 -14.31 -24.84
C TYR A 403 -18.27 -14.59 -24.33
N GLN A 404 -18.64 -13.92 -23.25
CA GLN A 404 -19.96 -13.99 -22.66
C GLN A 404 -20.80 -12.79 -23.10
N ILE A 405 -22.03 -13.05 -23.52
CA ILE A 405 -23.01 -12.04 -23.92
C ILE A 405 -24.24 -12.20 -23.05
N HIS A 406 -24.50 -11.17 -22.23
CA HIS A 406 -25.73 -11.06 -21.45
C HIS A 406 -26.60 -9.94 -22.01
N VAL A 407 -27.89 -10.22 -22.16
CA VAL A 407 -28.85 -9.25 -22.69
C VAL A 407 -29.69 -8.71 -21.55
N TYR A 408 -29.80 -7.40 -21.47
CA TYR A 408 -30.54 -6.68 -20.45
C TYR A 408 -31.55 -5.72 -21.08
N ALA A 409 -32.63 -5.44 -20.37
CA ALA A 409 -33.45 -4.28 -20.60
C ALA A 409 -33.23 -3.26 -19.48
N ARG A 410 -33.17 -1.98 -19.86
CA ARG A 410 -33.35 -0.89 -18.91
C ARG A 410 -34.84 -0.56 -18.88
N THR A 411 -35.47 -0.72 -17.73
CA THR A 411 -36.88 -0.32 -17.51
C THR A 411 -36.99 1.22 -17.52
N LYS A 412 -38.21 1.75 -17.63
CA LYS A 412 -38.47 3.21 -17.52
C LYS A 412 -38.02 3.84 -16.19
N SER A 413 -37.82 3.03 -15.16
CA SER A 413 -37.28 3.45 -13.86
C SER A 413 -35.76 3.66 -13.85
N GLY A 414 -35.08 3.19 -14.91
CA GLY A 414 -33.63 3.06 -14.96
C GLY A 414 -33.09 1.73 -14.41
N GLN A 415 -33.93 0.87 -13.82
CA GLN A 415 -33.52 -0.46 -13.37
C GLN A 415 -33.08 -1.33 -14.55
N MET A 416 -31.89 -1.93 -14.44
CA MET A 416 -31.39 -2.95 -15.35
C MET A 416 -31.94 -4.32 -14.95
N VAL A 417 -32.66 -4.98 -15.86
CA VAL A 417 -33.21 -6.31 -15.68
C VAL A 417 -32.68 -7.23 -16.76
N ILE A 418 -32.43 -8.48 -16.42
CA ILE A 418 -31.85 -9.41 -17.37
C ILE A 418 -32.94 -10.07 -18.23
N LEU A 419 -32.70 -10.15 -19.54
CA LEU A 419 -33.59 -10.79 -20.50
C LEU A 419 -33.12 -12.19 -20.88
N ALA A 420 -31.80 -12.35 -21.05
CA ALA A 420 -31.19 -13.62 -21.42
C ALA A 420 -29.74 -13.72 -20.91
N LYS A 421 -29.33 -14.95 -20.58
CA LYS A 421 -27.96 -15.34 -20.21
C LYS A 421 -27.46 -16.43 -21.17
N ASN A 422 -26.17 -16.74 -21.12
CA ASN A 422 -25.55 -17.88 -21.80
C ASN A 422 -25.52 -17.78 -23.34
N THR A 423 -25.49 -16.57 -23.90
CA THR A 423 -25.12 -16.40 -25.30
C THR A 423 -23.60 -16.28 -25.35
N GLU A 424 -22.95 -17.20 -26.03
CA GLU A 424 -21.49 -17.27 -26.09
C GLU A 424 -20.99 -17.06 -27.51
N LEU A 425 -19.79 -16.49 -27.59
CA LEU A 425 -19.06 -16.26 -28.83
C LEU A 425 -17.62 -16.78 -28.66
N GLN A 426 -17.07 -17.42 -29.68
CA GLN A 426 -15.68 -17.90 -29.66
C GLN A 426 -14.85 -17.13 -30.69
N ILE A 427 -13.76 -16.50 -30.25
CA ILE A 427 -12.74 -15.90 -31.12
C ILE A 427 -11.53 -16.84 -31.14
N SER A 428 -11.27 -17.48 -32.27
CA SER A 428 -10.37 -18.63 -32.40
C SER A 428 -9.19 -18.42 -33.34
N GLY A 429 -9.25 -17.41 -34.22
CA GLY A 429 -8.20 -17.07 -35.16
C GLY A 429 -6.96 -16.55 -34.45
N ARG A 430 -6.08 -17.46 -34.02
CA ARG A 430 -4.82 -17.13 -33.36
C ARG A 430 -3.69 -17.00 -34.37
N PRO A 431 -3.13 -15.79 -34.59
CA PRO A 431 -1.94 -15.61 -35.39
C PRO A 431 -0.76 -16.46 -34.92
N GLN A 432 -0.07 -17.09 -35.87
CA GLN A 432 1.19 -17.80 -35.69
C GLN A 432 2.26 -17.16 -36.57
N ALA A 433 3.46 -16.99 -36.02
CA ALA A 433 4.59 -16.38 -36.71
C ALA A 433 5.66 -17.42 -37.04
N ASP A 434 6.02 -17.51 -38.32
CA ASP A 434 7.24 -18.15 -38.80
C ASP A 434 8.32 -17.06 -38.95
N ILE A 435 9.36 -17.12 -38.11
CA ILE A 435 10.34 -16.05 -37.98
C ILE A 435 11.68 -16.52 -38.55
N SER A 436 12.20 -15.79 -39.52
CA SER A 436 13.53 -16.00 -40.08
C SER A 436 14.38 -14.73 -39.93
N VAL A 437 15.67 -14.91 -39.67
CA VAL A 437 16.64 -13.82 -39.52
C VAL A 437 17.75 -14.01 -40.54
N SER A 438 18.13 -12.92 -41.21
CA SER A 438 19.23 -12.90 -42.17
C SER A 438 20.06 -11.63 -41.99
N ALA A 439 21.36 -11.67 -42.27
CA ALA A 439 22.24 -10.51 -42.08
C ALA A 439 22.93 -10.09 -43.39
N PRO A 440 22.19 -9.55 -44.38
CA PRO A 440 22.77 -9.12 -45.64
C PRO A 440 23.77 -7.96 -45.49
N GLN A 441 23.77 -7.29 -44.34
CA GLN A 441 24.64 -6.17 -43.99
C GLN A 441 25.29 -6.39 -42.62
N GLU A 442 25.69 -7.63 -42.33
CA GLU A 442 26.26 -8.04 -41.04
C GLU A 442 27.49 -7.20 -40.63
N ALA A 443 28.37 -6.88 -41.59
CA ALA A 443 29.53 -6.02 -41.37
C ALA A 443 29.18 -4.57 -40.99
N LEU A 444 27.96 -4.11 -41.29
CA LEU A 444 27.45 -2.80 -40.90
C LEU A 444 26.66 -2.83 -39.59
N GLY A 445 26.58 -3.99 -38.91
CA GLY A 445 25.79 -4.12 -37.69
C GLY A 445 24.29 -4.26 -37.94
N ILE A 446 23.87 -4.64 -39.15
CA ILE A 446 22.45 -4.69 -39.53
C ILE A 446 22.06 -6.11 -39.92
N PHE A 447 21.06 -6.63 -39.22
CA PHE A 447 20.34 -7.84 -39.60
C PHE A 447 18.87 -7.54 -39.88
N GLU A 448 18.23 -8.39 -40.66
CA GLU A 448 16.83 -8.28 -41.07
C GLU A 448 16.04 -9.45 -40.51
N VAL A 449 14.91 -9.14 -39.88
CA VAL A 449 13.93 -10.11 -39.39
C VAL A 449 12.76 -10.14 -40.38
N ALA A 450 12.43 -11.32 -40.87
CA ALA A 450 11.26 -11.58 -41.71
C ALA A 450 10.27 -12.48 -40.98
N VAL A 451 9.02 -12.05 -40.89
CA VAL A 451 7.93 -12.73 -40.17
C VAL A 451 6.83 -13.11 -41.17
N GLY A 452 6.66 -14.40 -41.41
CA GLY A 452 5.48 -14.94 -42.09
C GLY A 452 4.35 -15.16 -41.08
N VAL A 453 3.16 -14.63 -41.35
CA VAL A 453 2.02 -14.75 -40.43
C VAL A 453 0.93 -15.63 -41.04
N SER A 454 0.41 -16.57 -40.26
CA SER A 454 -0.74 -17.42 -40.62
C SER A 454 -1.73 -17.53 -39.46
N GLY A 455 -2.93 -18.08 -39.68
CA GLY A 455 -3.93 -18.31 -38.63
C GLY A 455 -4.69 -17.06 -38.15
N ALA A 456 -4.42 -15.88 -38.70
CA ALA A 456 -5.14 -14.64 -38.40
C ALA A 456 -6.43 -14.54 -39.25
N ALA A 457 -7.56 -15.00 -38.70
CA ALA A 457 -8.85 -15.03 -39.42
C ALA A 457 -9.29 -13.64 -39.92
N SER A 458 -9.06 -12.60 -39.11
CA SER A 458 -9.35 -11.19 -39.44
C SER A 458 -8.29 -10.50 -40.32
N GLY A 459 -7.32 -11.26 -40.84
CA GLY A 459 -6.10 -10.68 -41.42
C GLY A 459 -5.20 -10.03 -40.36
N VAL A 460 -4.13 -9.38 -40.83
CA VAL A 460 -3.11 -8.78 -39.96
C VAL A 460 -3.11 -7.27 -40.14
N SER A 461 -3.20 -6.54 -39.04
CA SER A 461 -3.15 -5.06 -39.03
C SER A 461 -1.76 -4.53 -38.69
N LYS A 462 -1.01 -5.24 -37.82
CA LYS A 462 0.32 -4.82 -37.38
C LYS A 462 1.16 -6.02 -36.96
N VAL A 463 2.46 -5.99 -37.26
CA VAL A 463 3.46 -6.93 -36.73
C VAL A 463 4.55 -6.17 -36.00
N GLU A 464 4.81 -6.55 -34.76
CA GLU A 464 5.80 -5.95 -33.89
C GLU A 464 6.84 -6.99 -33.51
N VAL A 465 8.11 -6.60 -33.60
CA VAL A 465 9.26 -7.48 -33.41
C VAL A 465 10.11 -6.90 -32.29
N PRO A 466 9.88 -7.27 -31.02
CA PRO A 466 10.79 -6.90 -29.95
C PRO A 466 12.08 -7.73 -30.01
N VAL A 467 13.20 -7.05 -29.84
CA VAL A 467 14.55 -7.62 -29.90
C VAL A 467 15.38 -7.14 -28.72
N TRP A 468 16.19 -8.02 -28.13
CA TRP A 468 17.15 -7.68 -27.07
C TRP A 468 18.30 -8.70 -27.03
N SER A 469 19.42 -8.32 -26.41
CA SER A 469 20.61 -9.17 -26.24
C SER A 469 20.92 -9.48 -24.78
N GLN A 470 20.48 -8.63 -23.84
CA GLN A 470 20.82 -8.77 -22.43
C GLN A 470 19.84 -9.70 -21.69
N PRO A 471 20.30 -10.53 -20.73
CA PRO A 471 19.43 -11.45 -19.99
C PRO A 471 18.29 -10.78 -19.22
N ASP A 472 18.49 -9.54 -18.77
CA ASP A 472 17.51 -8.73 -18.03
C ASP A 472 16.63 -7.86 -18.94
N GLN A 473 16.77 -7.98 -20.26
CA GLN A 473 16.08 -7.17 -21.27
C GLN A 473 16.39 -5.66 -21.17
N GLY A 474 17.51 -5.27 -20.55
CA GLY A 474 17.90 -3.86 -20.39
C GLY A 474 18.07 -3.09 -21.70
N ASP A 475 18.32 -3.79 -22.81
CA ASP A 475 18.49 -3.24 -24.15
C ASP A 475 17.30 -3.53 -25.10
N LEU A 476 16.13 -3.86 -24.56
CA LEU A 476 14.96 -4.22 -25.38
C LEU A 476 14.45 -3.07 -26.25
N ARG A 477 14.28 -3.36 -27.55
CA ARG A 477 13.73 -2.45 -28.55
C ARG A 477 12.59 -3.09 -29.32
N TRP A 478 11.51 -2.33 -29.51
CA TRP A 478 10.35 -2.73 -30.30
C TRP A 478 10.45 -2.16 -31.72
N TYR A 479 10.40 -3.05 -32.71
CA TYR A 479 10.40 -2.67 -34.11
C TYR A 479 9.04 -2.95 -34.74
N VAL A 480 8.57 -2.08 -35.63
CA VAL A 480 7.35 -2.32 -36.41
C VAL A 480 7.74 -2.83 -37.79
N ALA A 481 7.30 -4.03 -38.14
CA ALA A 481 7.62 -4.67 -39.41
C ALA A 481 6.66 -4.24 -40.52
N SER A 482 7.19 -4.04 -41.72
CA SER A 482 6.44 -3.59 -42.89
C SER A 482 6.11 -4.77 -43.80
N LEU A 483 4.85 -4.86 -44.27
CA LEU A 483 4.41 -5.88 -45.21
C LEU A 483 5.15 -5.75 -46.55
N GLN A 484 5.66 -6.86 -47.05
CA GLN A 484 6.37 -6.96 -48.32
C GLN A 484 5.50 -7.63 -49.39
N ALA A 485 5.90 -7.51 -50.65
CA ALA A 485 5.19 -8.10 -51.79
C ALA A 485 5.15 -9.64 -51.77
N ASP A 486 6.07 -10.28 -51.05
CA ASP A 486 6.13 -11.73 -50.85
C ASP A 486 5.20 -12.24 -49.72
N GLY A 487 4.48 -11.33 -49.06
CA GLY A 487 3.57 -11.64 -47.95
C GLY A 487 4.22 -11.69 -46.57
N THR A 488 5.54 -11.52 -46.47
CA THR A 488 6.26 -11.44 -45.18
C THR A 488 6.26 -10.02 -44.62
N TYR A 489 6.34 -9.89 -43.30
CA TYR A 489 6.57 -8.62 -42.61
C TYR A 489 8.05 -8.51 -42.27
N ARG A 490 8.73 -7.47 -42.76
CA ARG A 490 10.18 -7.32 -42.60
C ARG A 490 10.56 -6.07 -41.82
N VAL A 491 11.62 -6.19 -41.02
CA VAL A 491 12.25 -5.05 -40.35
C VAL A 491 13.76 -5.24 -40.25
N LYS A 492 14.49 -4.13 -40.37
CA LYS A 492 15.93 -4.08 -40.13
C LYS A 492 16.18 -3.71 -38.68
N VAL A 493 17.06 -4.47 -38.04
CA VAL A 493 17.50 -4.27 -36.66
C VAL A 493 18.96 -3.83 -36.72
N ASN A 494 19.28 -2.74 -36.01
CA ASN A 494 20.64 -2.22 -35.92
C ASN A 494 21.21 -2.54 -34.54
N VAL A 495 22.34 -3.25 -34.48
CA VAL A 495 22.98 -3.60 -33.21
C VAL A 495 23.46 -2.38 -32.43
N ALA A 496 23.62 -1.22 -33.07
CA ALA A 496 23.88 0.06 -32.40
C ALA A 496 22.78 0.41 -31.37
N ASP A 497 21.52 0.07 -31.66
CA ASP A 497 20.38 0.30 -30.74
C ASP A 497 20.44 -0.61 -29.49
N HIS A 498 21.35 -1.59 -29.52
CA HIS A 498 21.60 -2.62 -28.53
C HIS A 498 23.04 -2.56 -27.98
N GLY A 499 23.70 -1.40 -28.08
CA GLY A 499 25.06 -1.20 -27.55
C GLY A 499 26.14 -2.01 -28.24
N TYR A 500 25.92 -2.40 -29.51
CA TYR A 500 26.81 -3.26 -30.29
C TYR A 500 27.08 -4.62 -29.61
N ALA A 501 26.10 -5.13 -28.85
CA ALA A 501 26.21 -6.43 -28.20
C ALA A 501 26.51 -7.55 -29.21
N LEU A 502 27.41 -8.46 -28.84
CA LEU A 502 27.76 -9.62 -29.65
C LEU A 502 27.11 -10.88 -29.08
N GLY A 503 26.84 -11.85 -29.94
CA GLY A 503 26.26 -13.13 -29.54
C GLY A 503 24.75 -13.19 -29.71
N GLY A 504 24.06 -13.84 -28.77
CA GLY A 504 22.65 -14.20 -28.92
C GLY A 504 21.69 -13.02 -28.74
N TYR A 505 20.92 -12.74 -29.78
CA TYR A 505 19.76 -11.86 -29.79
C TYR A 505 18.47 -12.69 -29.70
N GLN A 506 17.60 -12.31 -28.78
CA GLN A 506 16.25 -12.84 -28.67
C GLN A 506 15.33 -12.05 -29.60
N VAL A 507 14.61 -12.74 -30.49
CA VAL A 507 13.73 -12.12 -31.48
C VAL A 507 12.34 -12.69 -31.30
N HIS A 508 11.40 -11.84 -30.93
CA HIS A 508 10.01 -12.22 -30.72
C HIS A 508 9.14 -11.61 -31.82
N ALA A 509 7.93 -12.16 -32.03
CA ALA A 509 6.92 -11.57 -32.90
C ALA A 509 5.57 -11.48 -32.19
N TYR A 510 5.01 -10.28 -32.19
CA TYR A 510 3.66 -9.98 -31.74
C TYR A 510 2.84 -9.53 -32.95
N VAL A 511 1.63 -10.08 -33.08
CA VAL A 511 0.74 -9.81 -34.21
C VAL A 511 -0.54 -9.21 -33.68
N THR A 512 -0.96 -8.11 -34.30
CA THR A 512 -2.28 -7.52 -34.12
C THR A 512 -3.17 -7.93 -35.30
N GLY A 513 -4.27 -8.61 -35.04
CA GLY A 513 -5.26 -8.99 -36.05
C GLY A 513 -6.07 -7.79 -36.56
N GLY A 514 -6.83 -7.95 -37.65
CA GLY A 514 -7.82 -6.97 -38.10
C GLY A 514 -8.98 -6.77 -37.11
N ASN A 515 -9.24 -7.78 -36.27
CA ASN A 515 -10.19 -7.73 -35.16
C ASN A 515 -9.63 -7.05 -33.89
N GLY A 516 -8.40 -6.51 -33.92
CA GLY A 516 -7.80 -5.79 -32.80
C GLY A 516 -7.11 -6.65 -31.75
N THR A 517 -7.23 -7.98 -31.84
CA THR A 517 -6.55 -8.90 -30.91
C THR A 517 -5.03 -8.80 -31.07
N HIS A 518 -4.30 -8.67 -29.95
CA HIS A 518 -2.84 -8.51 -29.96
C HIS A 518 -2.18 -9.68 -29.22
N VAL A 519 -1.45 -10.52 -29.95
CA VAL A 519 -0.93 -11.78 -29.39
C VAL A 519 0.53 -12.01 -29.68
N PHE A 520 1.18 -12.70 -28.74
CA PHE A 520 2.47 -13.33 -28.97
C PHE A 520 2.29 -14.49 -29.97
N ALA A 521 2.95 -14.36 -31.13
CA ALA A 521 2.78 -15.26 -32.27
C ALA A 521 3.97 -16.21 -32.46
N GLY A 522 5.14 -15.89 -31.92
CA GLY A 522 6.33 -16.74 -32.02
C GLY A 522 7.61 -16.09 -31.51
N LYS A 523 8.68 -16.89 -31.42
CA LYS A 523 10.04 -16.43 -31.08
C LYS A 523 11.12 -17.25 -31.80
N THR A 524 12.28 -16.65 -31.96
CA THR A 524 13.51 -17.28 -32.42
C THR A 524 14.73 -16.61 -31.77
N GLU A 525 15.90 -17.16 -31.99
CA GLU A 525 17.18 -16.60 -31.55
C GLU A 525 18.09 -16.39 -32.76
N TYR A 526 18.88 -15.32 -32.75
CA TYR A 526 19.87 -15.03 -33.78
C TYR A 526 21.21 -14.73 -33.12
N VAL A 527 22.28 -15.38 -33.58
CA VAL A 527 23.63 -15.08 -33.09
C VAL A 527 24.26 -14.07 -34.04
N PHE A 528 24.48 -12.85 -33.57
CA PHE A 528 25.23 -11.83 -34.28
C PHE A 528 26.72 -12.00 -33.98
N ASP A 529 27.47 -12.48 -34.98
CA ASP A 529 28.91 -12.74 -34.87
C ASP A 529 29.63 -12.28 -36.15
N PRO A 530 29.83 -10.97 -36.33
CA PRO A 530 30.61 -10.46 -37.46
C PRO A 530 32.05 -10.95 -37.31
N ALA A 531 32.65 -11.44 -38.40
CA ALA A 531 34.01 -11.96 -38.42
C ALA A 531 35.06 -10.86 -38.18
N TYR A 532 35.26 -10.45 -36.93
CA TYR A 532 36.31 -9.52 -36.53
C TYR A 532 37.70 -10.16 -36.68
N PHE A 533 38.68 -9.39 -37.14
CA PHE A 533 40.08 -9.82 -37.16
C PHE A 533 40.88 -8.98 -36.17
N LEU A 534 41.19 -9.56 -35.01
CA LEU A 534 42.15 -9.01 -34.04
C LEU A 534 43.51 -9.67 -34.28
N TYR A 535 44.53 -8.87 -34.56
CA TYR A 535 45.89 -9.37 -34.76
C TYR A 535 46.95 -8.35 -34.31
N VAL A 536 48.15 -8.84 -34.02
CA VAL A 536 49.32 -8.03 -33.68
C VAL A 536 50.33 -8.10 -34.83
N THR A 537 50.92 -6.97 -35.18
CA THR A 537 51.94 -6.84 -36.23
C THR A 537 53.08 -5.91 -35.78
N GLY A 538 54.28 -6.06 -36.34
CA GLY A 538 55.48 -5.27 -36.00
C GLY A 538 56.74 -6.12 -35.89
N ASP A 539 57.91 -5.48 -35.96
CA ASP A 539 59.21 -6.18 -35.97
C ASP A 539 59.59 -6.71 -34.58
N SER A 540 59.79 -8.02 -34.47
CA SER A 540 60.41 -8.66 -33.29
C SER A 540 61.77 -8.02 -33.01
N GLY A 541 62.01 -7.67 -31.75
CA GLY A 541 63.23 -6.99 -31.29
C GLY A 541 63.12 -5.48 -31.10
N SER A 542 62.08 -4.81 -31.63
CA SER A 542 61.96 -3.33 -31.56
C SER A 542 61.37 -2.79 -30.25
N GLY A 543 60.79 -3.67 -29.41
CA GLY A 543 60.02 -3.26 -28.23
C GLY A 543 58.72 -2.50 -28.55
N ARG A 544 58.30 -2.49 -29.82
CA ARG A 544 57.04 -1.86 -30.27
C ARG A 544 56.19 -2.88 -31.03
N ARG A 545 54.88 -2.88 -30.79
CA ARG A 545 53.90 -3.74 -31.48
C ARG A 545 52.69 -2.91 -31.86
N ARG A 546 52.09 -3.23 -33.01
CA ARG A 546 50.84 -2.63 -33.48
C ARG A 546 49.71 -3.63 -33.32
N ILE A 547 48.66 -3.22 -32.62
CA ILE A 547 47.44 -4.00 -32.42
C ILE A 547 46.42 -3.49 -33.43
N VAL A 548 45.80 -4.40 -34.19
CA VAL A 548 44.84 -4.07 -35.24
C VAL A 548 43.55 -4.83 -35.02
N LEU A 549 42.42 -4.12 -35.14
CA LEU A 549 41.08 -4.68 -35.20
C LEU A 549 40.43 -4.28 -36.52
N GLU A 550 40.00 -5.26 -37.32
CA GLU A 550 39.29 -5.06 -38.60
C GLU A 550 37.84 -5.50 -38.52
N ASN A 551 37.04 -5.06 -39.51
CA ASN A 551 35.60 -5.28 -39.63
C ASN A 551 34.77 -4.68 -38.48
N VAL A 552 35.25 -3.59 -37.88
CA VAL A 552 34.49 -2.81 -36.89
C VAL A 552 33.33 -2.09 -37.60
N PRO A 553 32.06 -2.27 -37.15
CA PRO A 553 30.90 -1.61 -37.76
C PRO A 553 31.04 -0.08 -37.77
N GLU A 554 30.41 0.56 -38.75
CA GLU A 554 30.26 2.02 -38.76
C GLU A 554 29.44 2.49 -37.54
N GLY A 555 29.90 3.56 -36.89
CA GLY A 555 29.23 4.16 -35.72
C GLY A 555 29.92 3.90 -34.38
N VAL A 556 30.84 2.93 -34.31
CA VAL A 556 31.70 2.75 -33.13
C VAL A 556 32.53 4.01 -32.89
N SER A 557 32.42 4.59 -31.69
CA SER A 557 33.06 5.86 -31.34
C SER A 557 34.47 5.70 -30.77
N GLN A 558 34.74 4.56 -30.14
CA GLN A 558 35.99 4.27 -29.45
C GLN A 558 36.33 2.78 -29.54
N VAL A 559 37.60 2.47 -29.79
CA VAL A 559 38.17 1.13 -29.61
C VAL A 559 39.34 1.19 -28.63
N GLN A 560 39.40 0.24 -27.70
CA GLN A 560 40.48 0.11 -26.72
C GLN A 560 41.01 -1.32 -26.66
N PHE A 561 42.33 -1.43 -26.47
CA PHE A 561 43.02 -2.71 -26.31
C PHE A 561 43.69 -2.78 -24.92
N PRO A 562 43.10 -3.51 -23.95
CA PRO A 562 43.85 -3.91 -22.77
C PRO A 562 44.88 -4.97 -23.13
N VAL A 563 46.12 -4.74 -22.69
CA VAL A 563 47.26 -5.63 -22.90
C VAL A 563 47.95 -5.89 -21.58
N TRP A 564 48.29 -7.14 -21.29
CA TRP A 564 49.04 -7.52 -20.10
C TRP A 564 49.95 -8.71 -20.40
N SER A 565 51.00 -8.90 -19.61
CA SER A 565 51.78 -10.13 -19.64
C SER A 565 51.08 -11.20 -18.80
N GLU A 566 51.07 -12.48 -19.22
CA GLU A 566 50.44 -13.55 -18.42
C GLU A 566 51.18 -13.80 -17.10
N GLN A 567 52.43 -13.38 -17.01
CA GLN A 567 53.25 -13.54 -15.83
C GLN A 567 52.65 -12.70 -14.70
N ASN A 568 52.25 -13.36 -13.60
CA ASN A 568 51.58 -12.74 -12.44
C ASN A 568 50.16 -12.21 -12.68
N GLY A 569 49.51 -12.56 -13.80
CA GLY A 569 48.12 -12.19 -14.07
C GLY A 569 48.01 -10.82 -14.75
N GLN A 570 47.02 -9.99 -14.40
CA GLN A 570 46.82 -8.67 -15.04
C GLN A 570 47.49 -7.53 -14.25
N ASP A 571 48.59 -7.80 -13.53
CA ASP A 571 49.21 -6.82 -12.63
C ASP A 571 49.98 -5.70 -13.35
N ASP A 572 50.27 -5.89 -14.65
CA ASP A 572 50.90 -4.93 -15.55
C ASP A 572 50.01 -4.53 -16.74
N ILE A 573 48.68 -4.62 -16.58
CA ILE A 573 47.72 -4.27 -17.62
C ILE A 573 47.84 -2.79 -18.03
N VAL A 574 47.97 -2.56 -19.34
CA VAL A 574 47.98 -1.23 -19.96
C VAL A 574 46.88 -1.16 -21.00
N TRP A 575 46.11 -0.08 -20.97
CA TRP A 575 45.02 0.18 -21.91
C TRP A 575 45.50 1.10 -23.04
N TYR A 576 45.53 0.56 -24.26
CA TYR A 576 45.90 1.30 -25.45
C TYR A 576 44.65 1.77 -26.19
N SER A 577 44.51 3.08 -26.35
CA SER A 577 43.42 3.66 -27.14
C SER A 577 43.75 3.55 -28.62
N ALA A 578 42.83 3.01 -29.41
CA ALA A 578 43.01 2.83 -30.83
C ALA A 578 42.58 4.06 -31.62
N SER A 579 43.19 4.23 -32.79
CA SER A 579 42.88 5.26 -33.76
C SER A 579 42.17 4.65 -34.96
N ASN A 580 41.05 5.25 -35.36
CA ASN A 580 40.27 4.81 -36.51
C ASN A 580 41.03 5.16 -37.80
N GLN A 581 41.37 4.14 -38.59
CA GLN A 581 42.07 4.27 -39.87
C GLN A 581 41.10 4.35 -41.07
N GLY A 582 39.79 4.26 -40.83
CA GLY A 582 38.74 4.18 -41.86
C GLY A 582 38.46 2.75 -42.33
N GLY A 583 37.29 2.53 -42.94
CA GLY A 583 36.90 1.23 -43.49
C GLY A 583 36.75 0.10 -42.46
N GLY A 584 36.41 0.45 -41.21
CA GLY A 584 36.25 -0.52 -40.11
C GLY A 584 37.57 -1.02 -39.50
N ARG A 585 38.69 -0.35 -39.76
CA ARG A 585 40.02 -0.69 -39.24
C ARG A 585 40.46 0.25 -38.12
N TRP A 586 40.81 -0.29 -36.97
CA TRP A 586 41.30 0.45 -35.80
C TRP A 586 42.68 -0.05 -35.38
N GLU A 587 43.59 0.87 -35.05
CA GLU A 587 44.98 0.54 -34.71
C GLU A 587 45.46 1.24 -33.43
N ALA A 588 46.23 0.53 -32.60
CA ALA A 588 47.02 1.14 -31.53
C ALA A 588 48.48 0.68 -31.58
N LEU A 589 49.39 1.56 -31.17
CA LEU A 589 50.80 1.23 -30.97
C LEU A 589 51.03 0.98 -29.48
N MET A 590 51.54 -0.21 -29.15
CA MET A 590 51.98 -0.57 -27.82
C MET A 590 53.51 -0.65 -27.74
N GLU A 591 54.05 -0.35 -26.56
CA GLU A 591 55.49 -0.47 -26.27
C GLU A 591 55.70 -1.44 -25.12
N THR A 592 56.55 -2.44 -25.31
CA THR A 592 56.82 -3.51 -24.34
C THR A 592 57.42 -2.98 -23.04
N LYS A 593 58.19 -1.89 -23.10
CA LYS A 593 58.75 -1.21 -21.91
C LYS A 593 57.70 -0.63 -20.95
N ASN A 594 56.44 -0.48 -21.38
CA ASN A 594 55.35 -0.05 -20.50
C ASN A 594 54.80 -1.19 -19.63
N HIS A 595 55.27 -2.41 -19.86
CA HIS A 595 54.90 -3.60 -19.13
C HIS A 595 56.09 -4.06 -18.28
N ARG A 596 55.86 -4.94 -17.30
CA ARG A 596 56.89 -5.32 -16.33
C ARG A 596 57.68 -6.54 -16.75
N ASP A 597 56.97 -7.53 -17.28
CA ASP A 597 57.51 -8.86 -17.50
C ASP A 597 57.60 -9.18 -19.00
N SER A 598 58.60 -9.98 -19.37
CA SER A 598 58.70 -10.61 -20.69
C SER A 598 57.87 -11.90 -20.73
N GLY A 599 57.55 -12.42 -21.92
CA GLY A 599 56.88 -13.72 -22.09
C GLY A 599 55.61 -13.63 -22.93
N THR A 600 54.58 -14.38 -22.57
CA THR A 600 53.28 -14.35 -23.26
C THR A 600 52.52 -13.10 -22.88
N TYR A 601 52.07 -12.34 -23.87
CA TYR A 601 51.20 -11.18 -23.70
C TYR A 601 49.81 -11.52 -24.21
N CYS A 602 48.79 -11.10 -23.48
CA CYS A 602 47.39 -11.18 -23.87
C CYS A 602 46.89 -9.83 -24.37
N VAL A 603 46.05 -9.84 -25.41
CA VAL A 603 45.39 -8.64 -25.93
C VAL A 603 43.91 -8.94 -26.10
N HIS A 604 43.05 -8.13 -25.49
CA HIS A 604 41.62 -8.11 -25.83
C HIS A 604 41.28 -6.82 -26.60
N ALA A 605 40.06 -6.74 -27.13
CA ALA A 605 39.55 -5.54 -27.78
C ALA A 605 38.14 -5.19 -27.26
N TYR A 606 37.90 -3.90 -27.05
CA TYR A 606 36.60 -3.36 -26.63
C TYR A 606 36.21 -2.25 -27.59
N ALA A 607 34.97 -2.27 -28.07
CA ALA A 607 34.36 -1.23 -28.88
C ALA A 607 33.25 -0.56 -28.06
N ASP A 608 33.33 0.75 -27.82
CA ASP A 608 32.36 1.52 -27.00
C ASP A 608 32.07 0.89 -25.61
N GLY A 609 33.04 0.18 -25.03
CA GLY A 609 32.94 -0.47 -23.73
C GLY A 609 32.30 -1.86 -23.77
N THR A 610 31.80 -2.34 -24.91
CA THR A 610 31.38 -3.73 -25.09
C THR A 610 32.54 -4.56 -25.63
N GLY A 611 32.74 -5.74 -25.02
CA GLY A 611 33.88 -6.61 -25.34
C GLY A 611 33.68 -7.28 -26.70
N VAL A 612 34.74 -7.28 -27.53
CA VAL A 612 34.80 -8.09 -28.75
C VAL A 612 35.34 -9.48 -28.39
N ARG A 613 34.69 -10.54 -28.86
CA ARG A 613 35.08 -11.92 -28.53
C ARG A 613 36.45 -12.25 -29.12
N GLY A 614 37.39 -12.67 -28.26
CA GLY A 614 38.64 -13.32 -28.64
C GLY A 614 39.87 -12.54 -28.20
N GLY A 615 40.51 -13.00 -27.12
CA GLY A 615 41.85 -12.55 -26.79
C GLY A 615 42.88 -13.24 -27.68
N ILE A 616 43.82 -12.48 -28.20
CA ILE A 616 45.00 -13.06 -28.87
C ILE A 616 46.19 -13.03 -27.93
N THR A 617 47.16 -13.89 -28.19
CA THR A 617 48.44 -13.86 -27.50
C THR A 617 49.60 -13.70 -28.46
N PHE A 618 50.69 -13.08 -27.98
CA PHE A 618 51.96 -13.00 -28.70
C PHE A 618 53.13 -13.04 -27.70
N GLN A 619 54.35 -13.24 -28.19
CA GLN A 619 55.56 -13.38 -27.36
C GLN A 619 56.39 -12.09 -27.35
N VAL A 620 56.96 -11.76 -26.19
CA VAL A 620 57.89 -10.65 -25.96
C VAL A 620 59.16 -11.16 -25.26
N ASP A 621 60.33 -10.94 -25.87
CA ASP A 621 61.61 -11.35 -25.31
C ASP A 621 62.17 -10.32 -24.30
N GLN A 622 62.96 -10.76 -23.31
CA GLN A 622 63.61 -9.86 -22.32
C GLN A 622 64.44 -8.74 -22.93
N THR A 623 65.05 -8.97 -24.09
CA THR A 623 65.85 -7.94 -24.79
C THR A 623 65.00 -6.78 -25.29
N GLU A 624 63.71 -7.00 -25.48
CA GLU A 624 62.74 -5.98 -25.88
C GLU A 624 62.27 -5.11 -24.70
N MET A 625 62.75 -5.37 -23.48
CA MET A 625 62.39 -4.65 -22.25
C MET A 625 63.46 -3.65 -21.77
N ARG A 626 64.63 -3.55 -22.44
CA ARG A 626 65.78 -2.78 -21.94
C ARG A 626 65.65 -1.27 -22.15
N GLN A 627 65.93 -0.48 -21.12
CA GLN A 627 66.03 0.98 -21.22
C GLN A 627 67.33 1.42 -21.90
N VAL A 628 67.25 2.55 -22.62
CA VAL A 628 68.32 3.16 -23.37
C VAL A 628 68.84 4.39 -22.63
N ILE A 629 70.09 4.35 -22.18
CA ILE A 629 70.77 5.48 -21.52
C ILE A 629 71.73 6.13 -22.49
N VAL A 630 71.66 7.46 -22.62
CA VAL A 630 72.62 8.22 -23.41
C VAL A 630 73.55 8.98 -22.47
N LEU A 631 74.85 8.65 -22.51
CA LEU A 631 75.89 9.34 -21.75
C LEU A 631 76.51 10.44 -22.63
N ASP A 632 76.58 11.64 -22.09
CA ASP A 632 77.21 12.78 -22.75
C ASP A 632 78.43 13.25 -21.96
N PRO A 633 79.67 12.85 -22.35
CA PRO A 633 80.86 13.41 -21.76
C PRO A 633 80.98 14.89 -22.18
N GLY A 634 80.79 15.81 -21.24
CA GLY A 634 80.80 17.24 -21.46
C GLY A 634 82.10 17.74 -22.10
N HIS A 635 82.02 18.84 -22.82
CA HIS A 635 83.15 19.50 -23.51
C HIS A 635 83.84 18.63 -24.57
N GLN A 636 84.95 19.15 -25.11
CA GLN A 636 85.81 18.54 -26.13
C GLN A 636 87.15 19.28 -26.13
N ALA A 637 88.20 18.73 -26.76
CA ALA A 637 89.55 19.29 -26.71
C ALA A 637 89.65 20.74 -27.25
N GLN A 638 88.78 21.11 -28.19
CA GLN A 638 88.72 22.45 -28.78
C GLN A 638 87.30 23.01 -28.68
N GLY A 639 87.10 24.07 -27.90
CA GLY A 639 85.79 24.73 -27.80
C GLY A 639 85.35 25.37 -29.13
N ASP A 640 84.04 25.48 -29.32
CA ASP A 640 83.42 26.17 -30.46
C ASP A 640 82.53 27.30 -29.92
N SER A 641 83.06 28.51 -30.00
CA SER A 641 82.40 29.73 -29.51
C SER A 641 81.39 30.31 -30.50
N THR A 642 81.18 29.67 -31.66
CA THR A 642 80.10 30.09 -32.56
C THR A 642 78.75 29.85 -31.90
N GLY A 643 77.78 30.73 -32.17
CA GLY A 643 76.50 30.74 -31.47
C GLY A 643 75.53 29.65 -31.94
N GLU A 644 74.84 29.01 -30.99
CA GLU A 644 73.64 28.19 -31.21
C GLU A 644 72.47 28.72 -30.36
N PRO A 645 71.21 28.58 -30.81
CA PRO A 645 70.05 28.90 -29.98
C PRO A 645 70.02 28.08 -28.70
N ILE A 646 69.68 28.72 -27.58
CA ILE A 646 69.58 28.03 -26.28
C ILE A 646 68.43 27.01 -26.19
N GLY A 647 67.53 26.95 -27.18
CA GLY A 647 66.41 26.01 -27.23
C GLY A 647 65.64 26.16 -28.55
N PRO A 648 64.71 25.23 -28.87
CA PRO A 648 63.88 25.30 -30.08
C PRO A 648 63.18 26.66 -30.22
N GLY A 649 63.42 27.35 -31.33
CA GLY A 649 62.79 28.65 -31.64
C GLY A 649 63.32 29.86 -30.86
N SER A 650 64.32 29.70 -29.99
CA SER A 650 64.90 30.84 -29.24
C SER A 650 65.75 31.76 -30.13
N SER A 651 65.67 33.06 -29.89
CA SER A 651 66.57 34.08 -30.48
C SER A 651 67.81 34.33 -29.62
N VAL A 652 67.86 33.81 -28.39
CA VAL A 652 69.02 33.90 -27.49
C VAL A 652 70.04 32.84 -27.88
N LEU A 653 71.28 33.25 -28.12
CA LEU A 653 72.38 32.37 -28.53
C LEU A 653 73.38 32.13 -27.39
N LYS A 654 73.98 30.94 -27.35
CA LYS A 654 75.12 30.56 -26.49
C LYS A 654 76.19 29.89 -27.36
N ALA A 655 77.43 29.83 -26.89
CA ALA A 655 78.47 29.06 -27.58
C ALA A 655 78.02 27.61 -27.80
N ARG A 656 78.27 27.05 -28.98
CA ARG A 656 77.97 25.66 -29.34
C ARG A 656 78.53 24.66 -28.33
N VAL A 657 79.75 24.90 -27.84
CA VAL A 657 80.39 24.14 -26.76
C VAL A 657 81.60 24.91 -26.23
N SER A 658 81.78 25.02 -24.91
CA SER A 658 83.00 25.61 -24.32
C SER A 658 84.11 24.56 -24.14
N SER A 659 85.35 25.00 -23.91
CA SER A 659 86.49 24.11 -23.63
C SER A 659 86.44 23.45 -22.24
N GLY A 660 85.58 23.94 -21.34
CA GLY A 660 85.53 23.52 -19.95
C GLY A 660 86.61 24.18 -19.07
N THR A 661 86.64 23.80 -17.80
CA THR A 661 87.65 24.24 -16.81
C THR A 661 88.87 23.30 -16.76
N SER A 662 89.78 23.52 -15.81
CA SER A 662 90.89 22.59 -15.53
C SER A 662 91.19 22.48 -14.04
N GLY A 663 91.79 21.36 -13.66
CA GLY A 663 92.19 21.04 -12.30
C GLY A 663 93.22 22.01 -11.74
N SER A 664 92.95 22.56 -10.56
CA SER A 664 93.84 23.50 -9.86
C SER A 664 95.13 22.85 -9.33
N VAL A 665 95.14 21.53 -9.12
CA VAL A 665 96.27 20.73 -8.63
C VAL A 665 96.70 19.70 -9.67
N SER A 666 95.74 18.97 -10.24
CA SER A 666 96.00 17.87 -11.19
C SER A 666 96.45 18.38 -12.56
N GLY A 667 96.02 19.60 -12.94
CA GLY A 667 96.15 20.12 -14.30
C GLY A 667 95.29 19.40 -15.34
N LEU A 668 94.46 18.43 -14.93
CA LEU A 668 93.60 17.66 -15.81
C LEU A 668 92.54 18.58 -16.42
N ALA A 669 92.32 18.50 -17.74
CA ALA A 669 91.26 19.27 -18.38
C ALA A 669 89.89 18.62 -18.14
N GLU A 670 88.85 19.44 -17.98
CA GLU A 670 87.49 18.94 -17.69
C GLU A 670 86.99 17.93 -18.75
N TYR A 671 87.23 18.22 -20.04
CA TYR A 671 86.84 17.32 -21.13
C TYR A 671 87.54 15.95 -21.07
N GLU A 672 88.71 15.86 -20.42
CA GLU A 672 89.44 14.61 -20.21
C GLU A 672 88.84 13.82 -19.06
N LEU A 673 88.63 14.48 -17.92
CA LEU A 673 87.96 13.89 -16.75
C LEU A 673 86.57 13.34 -17.11
N ASN A 674 85.75 14.16 -17.78
CA ASN A 674 84.39 13.79 -18.16
C ASN A 674 84.36 12.54 -19.04
N LEU A 675 85.30 12.42 -20.00
CA LEU A 675 85.40 11.24 -20.85
C LEU A 675 85.88 10.01 -20.09
N GLN A 676 86.88 10.16 -19.22
CA GLN A 676 87.39 9.05 -18.40
C GLN A 676 86.29 8.43 -17.53
N VAL A 677 85.51 9.27 -16.84
CA VAL A 677 84.41 8.80 -15.98
C VAL A 677 83.28 8.22 -16.81
N ALA A 678 82.87 8.87 -17.91
CA ALA A 678 81.77 8.39 -18.74
C ALA A 678 82.05 7.05 -19.44
N LEU A 679 83.29 6.79 -19.86
CA LEU A 679 83.68 5.49 -20.43
C LEU A 679 83.57 4.37 -19.40
N LYS A 680 84.01 4.61 -18.16
CA LYS A 680 83.85 3.65 -17.04
C LYS A 680 82.37 3.44 -16.69
N LEU A 681 81.59 4.52 -16.70
CA LEU A 681 80.15 4.47 -16.44
C LEU A 681 79.38 3.68 -17.50
N ARG A 682 79.72 3.83 -18.79
CA ARG A 682 79.14 3.00 -19.86
C ARG A 682 79.29 1.52 -19.54
N THR A 683 80.52 1.07 -19.26
CA THR A 683 80.79 -0.34 -18.97
C THR A 683 80.01 -0.84 -17.76
N GLU A 684 79.88 -0.03 -16.71
CA GLU A 684 79.11 -0.41 -15.53
C GLU A 684 77.60 -0.51 -15.81
N LEU A 685 77.03 0.43 -16.58
CA LEU A 685 75.61 0.42 -16.94
C LEU A 685 75.28 -0.72 -17.91
N GLU A 686 76.13 -1.01 -18.89
CA GLU A 686 75.98 -2.17 -19.78
C GLU A 686 75.99 -3.48 -18.97
N ARG A 687 76.85 -3.59 -17.96
CA ARG A 687 76.89 -4.74 -17.05
C ARG A 687 75.59 -4.89 -16.23
N ARG A 688 74.91 -3.78 -15.93
CA ARG A 688 73.61 -3.75 -15.24
C ARG A 688 72.42 -4.04 -16.17
N GLY A 689 72.64 -4.19 -17.47
CA GLY A 689 71.63 -4.61 -18.44
C GLY A 689 71.02 -3.50 -19.28
N TYR A 690 71.49 -2.26 -19.12
CA TYR A 690 71.06 -1.14 -19.95
C TYR A 690 71.69 -1.17 -21.35
N THR A 691 70.99 -0.58 -22.32
CA THR A 691 71.60 -0.22 -23.61
C THR A 691 72.20 1.17 -23.47
N VAL A 692 73.51 1.33 -23.74
CA VAL A 692 74.19 2.62 -23.54
C VAL A 692 74.75 3.18 -24.85
N TYR A 693 74.46 4.44 -25.13
CA TYR A 693 75.06 5.21 -26.23
C TYR A 693 75.87 6.39 -25.68
N MET A 694 76.95 6.75 -26.36
CA MET A 694 77.80 7.89 -25.97
C MET A 694 77.80 8.96 -27.06
N THR A 695 77.70 10.23 -26.69
CA THR A 695 77.76 11.35 -27.65
C THR A 695 79.17 11.56 -28.22
N ARG A 696 80.21 11.16 -27.49
CA ARG A 696 81.60 11.10 -27.95
C ARG A 696 82.39 10.04 -27.19
N GLU A 697 83.37 9.45 -27.86
CA GLU A 697 84.31 8.47 -27.26
C GLU A 697 85.77 8.92 -27.36
N THR A 698 86.01 10.07 -27.99
CA THR A 698 87.35 10.65 -28.16
C THR A 698 87.34 12.14 -27.77
N HIS A 699 88.52 12.74 -27.67
CA HIS A 699 88.66 14.14 -27.29
C HIS A 699 88.53 15.11 -28.49
N ASN A 700 88.91 14.66 -29.68
CA ASN A 700 88.97 15.48 -30.90
C ASN A 700 87.67 15.32 -31.71
N VAL A 701 86.61 15.96 -31.24
CA VAL A 701 85.30 16.05 -31.92
C VAL A 701 84.90 17.51 -32.05
N ASN A 702 83.95 17.82 -32.93
CA ASN A 702 83.27 19.11 -32.93
C ASN A 702 81.75 18.93 -32.92
N ILE A 703 81.16 18.83 -31.72
CA ILE A 703 79.74 18.53 -31.52
C ILE A 703 79.15 19.54 -30.53
N SER A 704 78.16 20.29 -31.01
CA SER A 704 77.41 21.27 -30.21
C SER A 704 76.50 20.62 -29.16
N ASN A 705 76.05 21.38 -28.17
CA ASN A 705 75.12 20.87 -27.16
C ASN A 705 73.76 20.48 -27.77
N ARG A 706 73.29 21.21 -28.79
CA ARG A 706 72.10 20.83 -29.56
C ARG A 706 72.28 19.48 -30.27
N GLU A 707 73.42 19.27 -30.95
CA GLU A 707 73.69 18.01 -31.66
C GLU A 707 73.79 16.82 -30.71
N ARG A 708 74.33 17.01 -29.50
CA ARG A 708 74.36 15.98 -28.43
C ARG A 708 72.95 15.55 -28.01
N ALA A 709 72.05 16.51 -27.78
CA ALA A 709 70.66 16.23 -27.45
C ALA A 709 69.90 15.58 -28.63
N ALA A 710 70.14 16.04 -29.85
CA ALA A 710 69.55 15.44 -31.04
C ALA A 710 70.02 14.00 -31.28
N TYR A 711 71.30 13.71 -31.05
CA TYR A 711 71.82 12.34 -31.12
C TYR A 711 71.12 11.44 -30.09
N ALA A 712 70.99 11.91 -28.84
CA ALA A 712 70.27 11.17 -27.80
C ALA A 712 68.84 10.82 -28.21
N ALA A 713 68.14 11.74 -28.88
CA ALA A 713 66.80 11.50 -29.40
C ALA A 713 66.80 10.48 -30.55
N SER A 714 67.78 10.57 -31.45
CA SER A 714 67.87 9.71 -32.64
C SER A 714 68.09 8.22 -32.31
N VAL A 715 68.75 7.93 -31.18
CA VAL A 715 68.97 6.56 -30.71
C VAL A 715 67.88 6.04 -29.78
N GLY A 716 66.80 6.82 -29.59
CA GLY A 716 65.69 6.45 -28.72
C GLY A 716 66.03 6.47 -27.23
N GLY A 717 66.92 7.37 -26.79
CA GLY A 717 67.32 7.47 -25.39
C GLY A 717 66.14 7.73 -24.44
N ASP A 718 65.99 6.87 -23.43
CA ASP A 718 65.01 7.05 -22.35
C ASP A 718 65.47 8.11 -21.34
N ILE A 719 66.79 8.26 -21.13
CA ILE A 719 67.39 9.37 -20.36
C ILE A 719 68.69 9.87 -21.00
N LEU A 720 69.01 11.15 -20.78
CA LEU A 720 70.28 11.79 -21.17
C LEU A 720 71.05 12.25 -19.93
N VAL A 721 72.19 11.61 -19.64
CA VAL A 721 73.05 11.90 -18.48
C VAL A 721 74.33 12.56 -18.96
N ARG A 722 74.49 13.85 -18.66
CA ARG A 722 75.61 14.66 -19.12
C ARG A 722 76.65 14.79 -18.01
N ILE A 723 77.86 14.31 -18.24
CA ILE A 723 78.94 14.24 -17.25
C ILE A 723 79.83 15.48 -17.35
N HIS A 724 79.92 16.24 -16.26
CA HIS A 724 80.63 17.51 -16.14
C HIS A 724 81.41 17.63 -14.82
N ALA A 725 82.31 18.61 -14.72
CA ALA A 725 82.93 18.99 -13.45
C ALA A 725 83.05 20.52 -13.35
N ASN A 726 82.73 21.06 -12.19
CA ASN A 726 82.45 22.47 -12.03
C ASN A 726 83.73 23.30 -11.78
N GLY A 727 83.62 24.61 -11.93
CA GLY A 727 84.64 25.58 -11.55
C GLY A 727 84.01 26.79 -10.87
N SER A 728 84.68 27.32 -9.85
CA SER A 728 84.27 28.53 -9.13
C SER A 728 85.45 29.49 -8.98
N ASP A 729 85.17 30.80 -9.01
CA ASP A 729 86.15 31.84 -8.69
C ASP A 729 86.69 31.71 -7.26
N SER A 730 85.96 31.03 -6.36
CA SER A 730 86.44 30.68 -5.01
C SER A 730 86.91 29.23 -4.94
N SER A 731 88.19 29.03 -4.63
CA SER A 731 88.78 27.70 -4.43
C SER A 731 88.27 26.98 -3.17
N SER A 732 87.50 27.64 -2.31
CA SER A 732 86.91 27.03 -1.11
C SER A 732 85.61 26.28 -1.38
N VAL A 733 84.99 26.44 -2.55
CA VAL A 733 83.73 25.79 -2.89
C VAL A 733 84.01 24.35 -3.31
N SER A 734 83.33 23.38 -2.68
CA SER A 734 83.51 21.94 -2.94
C SER A 734 82.16 21.21 -2.93
N GLY A 735 82.13 20.02 -3.52
CA GLY A 735 80.95 19.17 -3.58
C GLY A 735 80.38 19.02 -4.98
N ALA A 736 79.30 18.24 -5.09
CA ALA A 736 78.68 17.90 -6.35
C ALA A 736 77.23 18.38 -6.41
N LEU A 737 76.74 18.66 -7.61
CA LEU A 737 75.35 19.00 -7.88
C LEU A 737 74.89 18.34 -9.18
N CYS A 738 73.58 18.28 -9.38
CA CYS A 738 73.01 18.00 -10.70
C CYS A 738 72.20 19.21 -11.18
N MET A 739 72.20 19.49 -12.48
CA MET A 739 71.35 20.53 -13.07
C MET A 739 70.18 19.92 -13.82
N ALA A 740 68.99 20.50 -13.66
CA ALA A 740 67.74 20.08 -14.29
C ALA A 740 66.92 21.29 -14.78
N PRO A 741 66.01 21.12 -15.76
CA PRO A 741 65.09 22.18 -16.14
C PRO A 741 64.10 22.52 -15.02
N SER A 742 63.73 23.80 -14.92
CA SER A 742 62.68 24.24 -14.01
C SER A 742 61.29 23.83 -14.55
N GLY A 743 60.28 23.79 -13.67
CA GLY A 743 58.89 23.60 -14.12
C GLY A 743 58.35 24.74 -15.00
N SER A 744 59.08 25.87 -15.07
CA SER A 744 58.77 27.04 -15.90
C SER A 744 59.64 27.11 -17.17
N ASN A 745 60.44 26.08 -17.47
CA ASN A 745 61.29 26.05 -18.65
C ASN A 745 60.47 26.22 -19.95
N PRO A 746 60.76 27.22 -20.79
CA PRO A 746 59.92 27.53 -21.95
C PRO A 746 60.03 26.49 -23.09
N PHE A 747 60.98 25.56 -23.03
CA PHE A 747 61.23 24.57 -24.07
C PHE A 747 60.85 23.15 -23.64
N VAL A 748 61.20 22.79 -22.40
CA VAL A 748 61.12 21.41 -21.89
C VAL A 748 60.42 21.30 -20.53
N ALA A 749 59.49 22.22 -20.18
CA ALA A 749 58.73 22.15 -18.92
C ALA A 749 58.08 20.77 -18.66
N HIS A 750 57.60 20.10 -19.72
CA HIS A 750 57.01 18.76 -19.62
C HIS A 750 57.99 17.67 -19.17
N LEU A 751 59.30 17.87 -19.35
CA LEU A 751 60.36 16.97 -18.89
C LEU A 751 60.87 17.30 -17.49
N ALA A 752 60.51 18.45 -16.93
CA ALA A 752 61.03 18.93 -15.66
C ALA A 752 60.80 17.98 -14.48
N PRO A 753 59.60 17.38 -14.28
CA PRO A 753 59.38 16.46 -13.17
C PRO A 753 60.34 15.27 -13.17
N GLU A 754 60.44 14.56 -14.29
CA GLU A 754 61.31 13.38 -14.41
C GLU A 754 62.79 13.75 -14.45
N SER A 755 63.17 14.86 -15.09
CA SER A 755 64.56 15.34 -15.10
C SER A 755 65.07 15.72 -13.71
N GLN A 756 64.20 16.34 -12.89
CA GLN A 756 64.52 16.67 -11.51
C GLN A 756 64.57 15.41 -10.63
N ARG A 757 63.70 14.43 -10.88
CA ARG A 757 63.74 13.14 -10.18
C ARG A 757 65.04 12.40 -10.48
N LEU A 758 65.40 12.27 -11.76
CA LEU A 758 66.66 11.71 -12.22
C LEU A 758 67.87 12.39 -11.56
N SER A 759 67.87 13.73 -11.58
CA SER A 759 68.94 14.54 -10.98
C SER A 759 69.08 14.32 -9.47
N ARG A 760 67.96 14.19 -8.74
CA ARG A 760 67.97 13.90 -7.30
C ARG A 760 68.53 12.50 -7.02
N CYS A 761 68.02 11.48 -7.71
CA CYS A 761 68.50 10.11 -7.55
C CYS A 761 70.02 10.02 -7.80
N ILE A 762 70.53 10.70 -8.83
CA ILE A 762 71.96 10.70 -9.15
C ILE A 762 72.78 11.46 -8.12
N VAL A 763 72.43 12.70 -7.77
CA VAL A 763 73.27 13.49 -6.84
C VAL A 763 73.29 12.89 -5.43
N ASP A 764 72.17 12.33 -4.97
CA ASP A 764 72.07 11.70 -3.64
C ASP A 764 72.92 10.43 -3.56
N SER A 765 72.80 9.53 -4.53
CA SER A 765 73.61 8.30 -4.60
C SER A 765 75.08 8.60 -4.83
N TYR A 766 75.39 9.54 -5.72
CA TYR A 766 76.76 9.94 -6.02
C TYR A 766 77.48 10.53 -4.80
N CYS A 767 76.85 11.47 -4.10
CA CYS A 767 77.42 12.06 -2.89
C CYS A 767 77.51 11.06 -1.73
N GLY A 768 76.52 10.16 -1.60
CA GLY A 768 76.56 9.07 -0.64
C GLY A 768 77.74 8.12 -0.86
N ALA A 769 78.03 7.77 -2.12
CA ALA A 769 79.14 6.89 -2.47
C ALA A 769 80.51 7.57 -2.34
N THR A 770 80.62 8.82 -2.79
CA THR A 770 81.90 9.56 -2.87
C THR A 770 82.25 10.31 -1.58
N GLY A 771 81.26 10.65 -0.75
CA GLY A 771 81.44 11.53 0.39
C GLY A 771 81.71 12.99 0.03
N PHE A 772 81.49 13.40 -1.22
CA PHE A 772 81.48 14.82 -1.57
C PHE A 772 80.25 15.52 -0.96
N PRO A 773 80.37 16.81 -0.56
CA PRO A 773 79.21 17.58 -0.12
C PRO A 773 78.11 17.60 -1.20
N ASN A 774 76.89 17.24 -0.83
CA ASN A 774 75.73 17.27 -1.72
C ASN A 774 75.16 18.69 -1.79
N GLN A 775 75.29 19.35 -2.95
CA GLN A 775 74.71 20.67 -3.21
C GLN A 775 73.31 20.60 -3.86
N GLY A 776 72.77 19.40 -4.06
CA GLY A 776 71.41 19.14 -4.51
C GLY A 776 71.22 19.35 -6.01
N VAL A 777 69.98 19.66 -6.39
CA VAL A 777 69.58 19.90 -7.78
C VAL A 777 69.44 21.39 -8.04
N TYR A 778 70.27 21.91 -8.94
CA TYR A 778 70.20 23.28 -9.43
C TYR A 778 69.26 23.38 -10.63
N LEU A 779 68.23 24.22 -10.53
CA LEU A 779 67.27 24.41 -11.62
C LEU A 779 67.78 25.50 -12.58
N THR A 780 67.83 25.19 -13.87
CA THR A 780 68.29 26.12 -14.91
C THR A 780 67.51 25.97 -16.20
N ASP A 781 67.25 27.11 -16.86
CA ASP A 781 66.54 27.17 -18.14
C ASP A 781 67.41 27.78 -19.25
N GLU A 782 68.71 27.97 -18.99
CA GLU A 782 69.64 28.67 -19.88
C GLU A 782 70.62 27.73 -20.62
N MET A 783 70.55 26.43 -20.35
CA MET A 783 71.49 25.45 -20.89
C MET A 783 70.95 24.84 -22.19
N SER A 784 71.59 25.14 -23.32
CA SER A 784 71.26 24.51 -24.61
C SER A 784 71.30 22.98 -24.54
N GLY A 785 72.18 22.44 -23.70
CA GLY A 785 72.28 21.00 -23.48
C GLY A 785 71.09 20.33 -22.79
N ILE A 786 70.26 21.09 -22.09
CA ILE A 786 69.01 20.63 -21.46
C ILE A 786 67.81 20.95 -22.36
N ASN A 787 67.75 22.18 -22.85
CA ASN A 787 66.58 22.73 -23.55
C ASN A 787 66.32 22.11 -24.93
N TRP A 788 67.28 21.39 -25.50
CA TRP A 788 67.12 20.64 -26.75
C TRP A 788 66.80 19.16 -26.54
N ALA A 789 66.74 18.67 -25.29
CA ALA A 789 66.43 17.28 -25.00
C ALA A 789 64.95 16.97 -25.26
N THR A 790 64.67 15.73 -25.67
CA THR A 790 63.31 15.20 -25.85
C THR A 790 63.00 14.06 -24.87
N MET A 791 63.89 13.84 -23.90
CA MET A 791 63.83 12.83 -22.85
C MET A 791 64.34 13.45 -21.54
N PRO A 792 64.02 12.88 -20.36
CA PRO A 792 64.56 13.34 -19.09
C PRO A 792 66.08 13.50 -19.13
N VAL A 793 66.56 14.67 -18.71
CA VAL A 793 67.96 15.09 -18.88
C VAL A 793 68.53 15.65 -17.60
N THR A 794 69.81 15.37 -17.35
CA THR A 794 70.54 15.92 -16.22
C THR A 794 71.98 16.26 -16.58
N ILE A 795 72.52 17.31 -15.98
CA ILE A 795 73.96 17.62 -16.00
C ILE A 795 74.53 17.29 -14.62
N VAL A 796 75.41 16.31 -14.54
CA VAL A 796 76.09 15.90 -13.31
C VAL A 796 77.38 16.68 -13.19
N GLU A 797 77.42 17.64 -12.27
CA GLU A 797 78.64 18.36 -11.90
C GLU A 797 79.33 17.59 -10.78
N MET A 798 80.30 16.76 -11.15
CA MET A 798 80.89 15.71 -10.30
C MET A 798 81.68 16.23 -9.09
N GLY A 799 82.07 17.50 -9.08
CA GLY A 799 82.95 18.14 -8.09
C GLY A 799 83.51 19.46 -8.63
N TYR A 800 84.19 20.25 -7.81
CA TYR A 800 84.81 21.51 -8.26
C TYR A 800 86.30 21.32 -8.59
N MET A 801 86.69 21.44 -9.87
CA MET A 801 88.09 21.33 -10.30
C MET A 801 88.98 22.48 -9.77
N THR A 802 88.38 23.59 -9.37
CA THR A 802 89.05 24.73 -8.72
C THR A 802 89.28 24.53 -7.23
N ASN A 803 88.68 23.49 -6.63
CA ASN A 803 88.94 23.09 -5.25
C ASN A 803 90.05 22.03 -5.22
N PRO A 804 91.15 22.28 -4.48
CA PRO A 804 92.27 21.33 -4.43
C PRO A 804 91.90 19.92 -3.95
N GLY A 805 90.89 19.79 -3.08
CA GLY A 805 90.45 18.51 -2.52
C GLY A 805 89.58 17.71 -3.50
N ASP A 806 88.59 18.34 -4.11
CA ASP A 806 87.76 17.70 -5.12
C ASP A 806 88.57 17.33 -6.36
N ASP A 807 89.40 18.24 -6.88
CA ASP A 807 90.25 18.02 -8.05
C ASP A 807 91.20 16.83 -7.87
N ALA A 808 91.96 16.79 -6.76
CA ALA A 808 92.89 15.69 -6.49
C ALA A 808 92.18 14.33 -6.41
N ARG A 809 90.95 14.29 -5.88
CA ARG A 809 90.15 13.06 -5.78
C ARG A 809 89.55 12.67 -7.13
N MET A 810 89.00 13.61 -7.89
CA MET A 810 88.43 13.31 -9.22
C MET A 810 89.49 12.87 -10.23
N ALA A 811 90.73 13.34 -10.09
CA ALA A 811 91.85 12.91 -10.92
C ALA A 811 92.40 11.50 -10.55
N ASP A 812 92.06 10.96 -9.38
CA ASP A 812 92.51 9.63 -8.93
C ASP A 812 91.72 8.51 -9.65
N PRO A 813 92.37 7.65 -10.44
CA PRO A 813 91.72 6.57 -11.18
C PRO A 813 90.92 5.58 -10.30
N ASP A 814 91.36 5.33 -9.08
CA ASP A 814 90.70 4.41 -8.13
C ASP A 814 89.45 5.08 -7.55
N PHE A 815 89.54 6.38 -7.23
CA PHE A 815 88.39 7.14 -6.75
C PHE A 815 87.32 7.33 -7.83
N GLN A 816 87.71 7.44 -9.11
CA GLN A 816 86.77 7.46 -10.22
C GLN A 816 85.89 6.19 -10.30
N ALA A 817 86.34 5.04 -9.80
CA ALA A 817 85.48 3.84 -9.72
C ALA A 817 84.34 4.02 -8.70
N VAL A 818 84.60 4.74 -7.59
CA VAL A 818 83.59 5.10 -6.59
C VAL A 818 82.59 6.10 -7.17
N MET A 819 83.09 7.08 -7.92
CA MET A 819 82.27 8.06 -8.66
C MET A 819 81.30 7.35 -9.62
N VAL A 820 81.83 6.44 -10.45
CA VAL A 820 81.05 5.65 -11.43
C VAL A 820 79.95 4.84 -10.75
N ARG A 821 80.29 4.14 -9.66
CA ARG A 821 79.32 3.36 -8.90
C ARG A 821 78.18 4.24 -8.38
N GLY A 822 78.49 5.39 -7.80
CA GLY A 822 77.48 6.31 -7.26
C GLY A 822 76.53 6.87 -8.33
N ILE A 823 77.04 7.18 -9.53
CA ILE A 823 76.18 7.61 -10.64
C ILE A 823 75.30 6.46 -11.12
N ALA A 824 75.85 5.25 -11.27
CA ALA A 824 75.10 4.07 -11.70
C ALA A 824 73.98 3.67 -10.70
N GLU A 825 74.25 3.73 -9.40
CA GLU A 825 73.25 3.50 -8.34
C GLU A 825 72.12 4.53 -8.38
N GLY A 826 72.42 5.79 -8.70
CA GLY A 826 71.40 6.82 -8.89
C GLY A 826 70.52 6.58 -10.11
N ILE A 827 71.08 6.04 -11.18
CA ILE A 827 70.32 5.66 -12.38
C ILE A 827 69.40 4.46 -12.09
N ASP A 828 69.87 3.45 -11.37
CA ASP A 828 69.03 2.31 -10.95
C ASP A 828 67.85 2.77 -10.09
N ALA A 829 68.13 3.64 -9.11
CA ALA A 829 67.10 4.23 -8.26
C ALA A 829 66.05 5.04 -9.07
N TYR A 830 66.44 5.65 -10.19
CA TYR A 830 65.51 6.35 -11.07
C TYR A 830 64.58 5.38 -11.83
N PHE A 831 65.09 4.25 -12.31
CA PHE A 831 64.26 3.25 -13.00
C PHE A 831 63.54 2.27 -12.06
N GLY A 832 63.86 2.30 -10.76
CA GLY A 832 63.21 1.47 -9.73
C GLY A 832 63.80 0.07 -9.59
N TYR A 833 65.10 -0.08 -9.92
CA TYR A 833 65.86 -1.33 -9.81
C TYR A 833 66.56 -1.51 -8.47
#